data_AF-A0A943BQ08-F1
#
_entry.id   AF-A0A943BQ08-F1
#
_cell.length_a   1.000
_cell.length_b   1.000
_cell.length_c   1.000
_cell.angle_alpha   90.00
_cell.angle_beta   90.00
_cell.angle_gamma   90.00
#
_symmetry.space_group_name_H-M   'P 1'
#
loop_
_entity.id
_entity.type
_entity.pdbx_description
1 polymer ?
#
loop_
_entity_poly.entity_id
_entity_poly.type
_entity_poly.pdbx_seq_one_letter_code
_entity_poly.pdbx_strand_id
1 'polypeptide(L)'
;MANPILHIALAGNPNCGKTTLFNLITGANGYVGNWPGVTVEKKEAPLSRDKGVLITDLPGIYSLSPYSPEERVSRDYLMGGEPDVVIQVLDATNLERNLYLALQVIETGLPVVVALNMADLVEKHGDKIDIAALEKSLGCPVVMISALKNEGVDVLIAAARKAAGRVKRGAAKTVAAADAAGPRHAFDRSIEDVLDQVEDLIPASVDPVRRRYFAVKLFERDSEATAELNLSREAASRVEELVSACERDCDDDAESIITGERYGLIAHIVDGCLHRAPARMSTSEKIDRIVTNRWLGLPIFAAIMFAVYYLAISTFGTAMTNWVNENLFGEGWELFGNAMPSVPALFEGWLTAAGASDMVISLVCDGIVAGVGAVLGFIPQMFVLFALLSFLEDCGYMARVAFVMDRVFRRFGLSGKSFIPMLVSTGCGVPGVLATKTIENEKDRRMTVMTTTFIPCGAKLPVIALVMGALIGDAEASWIAPLFYFLGVFAVIVSGIMLKKTRLFAGRPTPFVMELPAYHMPSLRSWALHVWERVGAYIKKAFTIIFASTIVVWFLSSFGMFEGSFGYLPSMEGAPSEFTDYSLLATVAGAVSWMFAPLGFDSWQATAMSVTGLVAKENVMSTAASLLHLVDATETDPSLWAAFAALFPSAGAIAAFGAFNLLCAPCFAAMGTIRAQMNSGKWTAIALAYECGFAWAVGLMINQFYLAAQGVFSVWTIVAAAFAITIVFQLLRPMPSYAWDDEAADSAAQPAMGS
;
A
#
# COMPACT_ATOMS: atom_id res chain seq x y z
N MET A 1 39.37 -24.81 -1.60
CA MET A 1 39.10 -23.71 -0.65
C MET A 1 38.56 -22.55 -1.46
N ALA A 2 37.28 -22.22 -1.31
CA ALA A 2 36.68 -21.08 -2.02
C ALA A 2 37.31 -19.78 -1.49
N ASN A 3 37.69 -18.86 -2.38
CA ASN A 3 38.14 -17.52 -1.98
C ASN A 3 37.07 -16.90 -1.06
N PRO A 4 37.43 -16.26 0.06
CA PRO A 4 36.45 -15.56 0.88
C PRO A 4 35.80 -14.46 0.03
N ILE A 5 34.49 -14.58 -0.17
CA ILE A 5 33.68 -13.61 -0.89
C ILE A 5 33.73 -12.30 -0.09
N LEU A 6 34.00 -11.18 -0.77
CA LEU A 6 33.96 -9.85 -0.16
C LEU A 6 32.50 -9.39 -0.09
N HIS A 7 32.01 -9.07 1.10
CA HIS A 7 30.65 -8.60 1.31
C HIS A 7 30.61 -7.06 1.37
N ILE A 8 29.88 -6.44 0.45
CA ILE A 8 29.70 -4.98 0.40
C ILE A 8 28.23 -4.65 0.64
N ALA A 9 27.94 -3.85 1.65
CA ALA A 9 26.60 -3.30 1.87
C ALA A 9 26.45 -1.97 1.14
N LEU A 10 25.33 -1.76 0.45
CA LEU A 10 24.90 -0.44 -0.02
C LEU A 10 23.89 0.12 0.97
N ALA A 11 24.25 1.21 1.63
CA ALA A 11 23.39 1.96 2.54
C ALA A 11 23.16 3.38 1.99
N GLY A 12 22.05 4.03 2.37
CA GLY A 12 21.75 5.39 1.93
C GLY A 12 20.27 5.72 2.06
N ASN A 13 19.95 7.00 1.92
CA ASN A 13 18.58 7.50 2.00
C ASN A 13 17.72 6.95 0.84
N PRO A 14 16.38 6.89 1.00
CA PRO A 14 15.49 6.74 -0.14
C PRO A 14 15.82 7.77 -1.22
N ASN A 15 15.66 7.37 -2.49
CA ASN A 15 15.86 8.24 -3.67
C ASN A 15 17.28 8.81 -3.88
N CYS A 16 18.32 8.44 -3.11
CA CYS A 16 19.70 8.87 -3.37
C CYS A 16 20.36 8.20 -4.61
N GLY A 17 19.60 7.39 -5.37
CA GLY A 17 20.09 6.64 -6.53
C GLY A 17 20.81 5.32 -6.19
N LYS A 18 20.67 4.82 -4.97
CA LYS A 18 21.21 3.52 -4.51
C LYS A 18 20.79 2.35 -5.41
N THR A 19 19.51 2.21 -5.74
CA THR A 19 19.02 1.13 -6.62
C THR A 19 19.54 1.27 -8.05
N THR A 20 19.69 2.50 -8.55
CA THR A 20 20.31 2.77 -9.87
C THR A 20 21.76 2.29 -9.87
N LEU A 21 22.52 2.61 -8.83
CA LEU A 21 23.90 2.15 -8.66
C LEU A 21 23.97 0.62 -8.54
N PHE A 22 23.11 0.00 -7.74
CA PHE A 22 23.03 -1.46 -7.60
C PHE A 22 22.80 -2.15 -8.95
N ASN A 23 21.80 -1.69 -9.72
CA ASN A 23 21.49 -2.28 -11.02
C ASN A 23 22.64 -2.12 -12.02
N LEU A 24 23.33 -0.98 -11.99
CA LEU A 24 24.47 -0.70 -12.85
C LEU A 24 25.65 -1.63 -12.56
N ILE A 25 25.99 -1.85 -11.28
CA ILE A 25 27.16 -2.66 -10.89
C ILE A 25 26.90 -4.17 -10.92
N THR A 26 25.63 -4.59 -10.82
CA THR A 26 25.21 -6.00 -10.83
C THR A 26 24.61 -6.46 -12.17
N GLY A 27 24.34 -5.53 -13.10
CA GLY A 27 23.79 -5.84 -14.42
C GLY A 27 22.34 -6.31 -14.37
N ALA A 28 21.56 -5.84 -13.38
CA ALA A 28 20.17 -6.21 -13.12
C ALA A 28 19.91 -7.70 -12.81
N ASN A 29 20.94 -8.46 -12.41
CA ASN A 29 20.84 -9.89 -12.06
C ASN A 29 20.64 -10.14 -10.55
N GLY A 30 20.00 -9.21 -9.84
CA GLY A 30 19.77 -9.34 -8.40
C GLY A 30 18.77 -10.44 -8.06
N TYR A 31 19.13 -11.33 -7.13
CA TYR A 31 18.15 -12.21 -6.51
C TYR A 31 17.29 -11.37 -5.56
N VAL A 32 15.97 -11.35 -5.79
CA VAL A 32 15.00 -10.65 -4.94
C VAL A 32 14.30 -11.68 -4.05
N GLY A 33 14.66 -11.69 -2.77
CA GLY A 33 14.01 -12.44 -1.72
C GLY A 33 13.38 -11.52 -0.67
N ASN A 34 12.98 -12.09 0.47
CA ASN A 34 12.58 -11.32 1.65
C ASN A 34 13.60 -11.52 2.78
N TRP A 35 13.81 -10.51 3.61
CA TRP A 35 14.56 -10.67 4.85
C TRP A 35 13.85 -11.64 5.80
N PRO A 36 14.58 -12.45 6.60
CA PRO A 36 13.96 -13.42 7.49
C PRO A 36 12.94 -12.79 8.44
N GLY A 37 11.73 -13.32 8.47
CA GLY A 37 10.68 -12.91 9.43
C GLY A 37 9.95 -11.60 9.11
N VAL A 38 10.29 -10.91 8.02
CA VAL A 38 9.65 -9.64 7.62
C VAL A 38 9.32 -9.59 6.12
N THR A 39 8.44 -8.67 5.71
CA THR A 39 8.04 -8.48 4.29
C THR A 39 8.98 -7.55 3.52
N VAL A 40 10.12 -7.18 4.09
CA VAL A 40 11.10 -6.27 3.48
C VAL A 40 11.87 -7.03 2.41
N GLU A 41 11.97 -6.46 1.21
CA GLU A 41 12.71 -7.06 0.09
C GLU A 41 14.22 -7.09 0.39
N LYS A 42 14.85 -8.24 0.14
CA LYS A 42 16.29 -8.44 0.21
C LYS A 42 16.83 -8.61 -1.21
N LYS A 43 17.69 -7.69 -1.65
CA LYS A 43 18.34 -7.74 -2.97
C LYS A 43 19.83 -7.99 -2.80
N GLU A 44 20.29 -9.12 -3.33
CA GLU A 44 21.71 -9.51 -3.32
C GLU A 44 22.12 -9.95 -4.71
N ALA A 45 23.30 -9.51 -5.16
CA ALA A 45 23.87 -10.01 -6.40
C ALA A 45 25.40 -9.95 -6.37
N PRO A 46 26.08 -10.88 -7.07
CA PRO A 46 27.49 -10.72 -7.33
C PRO A 46 27.76 -9.52 -8.25
N LEU A 47 28.89 -8.85 -8.04
CA LEU A 47 29.34 -7.77 -8.93
C LEU A 47 29.53 -8.33 -10.36
N SER A 48 29.00 -7.67 -11.39
CA SER A 48 29.03 -8.21 -12.76
C SER A 48 30.45 -8.49 -13.28
N ARG A 49 31.41 -7.65 -12.87
CA ARG A 49 32.81 -7.73 -13.27
C ARG A 49 33.63 -8.69 -12.39
N ASP A 50 33.13 -9.10 -11.22
CA ASP A 50 33.84 -10.01 -10.31
C ASP A 50 32.85 -10.77 -9.41
N LYS A 51 32.72 -12.08 -9.65
CA LYS A 51 31.84 -12.95 -8.86
C LYS A 51 32.33 -13.21 -7.43
N GLY A 52 33.55 -12.79 -7.08
CA GLY A 52 34.09 -12.85 -5.72
C GLY A 52 33.66 -11.71 -4.81
N VAL A 53 32.81 -10.79 -5.28
CA VAL A 53 32.23 -9.70 -4.48
C VAL A 53 30.71 -9.83 -4.48
N LEU A 54 30.12 -9.94 -3.30
CA LEU A 54 28.68 -9.93 -3.11
C LEU A 54 28.24 -8.52 -2.69
N ILE A 55 27.30 -7.96 -3.44
CA ILE A 55 26.68 -6.67 -3.15
C ILE A 55 25.31 -6.94 -2.53
N THR A 56 25.10 -6.40 -1.33
CA THR A 56 23.81 -6.44 -0.64
C THR A 56 23.21 -5.05 -0.61
N ASP A 57 22.02 -4.89 -1.19
CA ASP A 57 21.28 -3.62 -1.17
C ASP A 57 20.44 -3.55 0.12
N LEU A 58 20.78 -2.63 1.02
CA LEU A 58 19.97 -2.41 2.21
C LEU A 58 18.74 -1.56 1.87
N PRO A 59 17.63 -1.71 2.60
CA PRO A 59 16.50 -0.80 2.49
C PRO A 59 16.95 0.68 2.56
N GLY A 60 16.29 1.56 1.81
CA GLY A 60 16.54 2.99 1.92
C GLY A 60 15.98 3.50 3.25
N ILE A 61 16.83 4.03 4.11
CA ILE A 61 16.48 4.46 5.48
C ILE A 61 16.95 5.89 5.72
N TYR A 62 16.34 6.62 6.66
CA TYR A 62 16.79 7.97 7.01
C TYR A 62 17.61 8.01 8.30
N SER A 63 17.47 6.98 9.15
CA SER A 63 18.17 6.83 10.40
C SER A 63 18.40 5.35 10.70
N LEU A 64 19.31 5.04 11.63
CA LEU A 64 19.46 3.70 12.21
C LEU A 64 18.52 3.48 13.43
N SER A 65 17.52 4.33 13.63
CA SER A 65 16.54 4.20 14.72
C SER A 65 15.42 3.21 14.34
N PRO A 66 14.87 2.41 15.26
CA PRO A 66 14.03 1.25 14.95
C PRO A 66 12.55 1.53 14.62
N TYR A 67 12.23 2.65 13.97
CA TYR A 67 10.83 3.06 13.73
C TYR A 67 10.11 2.23 12.67
N SER A 68 10.86 1.69 11.71
CA SER A 68 10.33 0.86 10.63
C SER A 68 11.00 -0.52 10.57
N PRO A 69 10.34 -1.54 9.99
CA PRO A 69 10.97 -2.82 9.69
C PRO A 69 12.23 -2.67 8.82
N GLU A 70 12.23 -1.71 7.89
CA GLU A 70 13.34 -1.39 7.01
C GLU A 70 14.57 -0.86 7.76
N GLU A 71 14.35 0.00 8.75
CA GLU A 71 15.41 0.53 9.61
C GLU A 71 15.97 -0.55 10.53
N ARG A 72 15.11 -1.37 11.15
CA ARG A 72 15.54 -2.51 11.97
C ARG A 72 16.39 -3.49 11.18
N VAL A 73 15.95 -3.91 9.99
CA VAL A 73 16.71 -4.82 9.13
C VAL A 73 18.06 -4.23 8.74
N SER A 74 18.10 -2.95 8.34
CA SER A 74 19.34 -2.28 7.97
C SER A 74 20.32 -2.20 9.14
N ARG A 75 19.83 -1.82 10.32
CA ARG A 75 20.62 -1.76 11.56
C ARG A 75 21.16 -3.13 11.94
N ASP A 76 20.29 -4.14 12.00
CA ASP A 76 20.66 -5.50 12.41
C ASP A 76 21.70 -6.12 11.46
N TYR A 77 21.57 -5.85 10.15
CA TYR A 77 22.56 -6.29 9.16
C TYR A 77 23.92 -5.62 9.33
N LEU A 78 23.94 -4.31 9.53
CA LEU A 78 25.18 -3.56 9.77
C LEU A 78 25.84 -4.00 11.07
N MET A 79 25.06 -4.20 12.14
CA MET A 79 25.57 -4.60 13.46
C MET A 79 25.93 -6.09 13.54
N GLY A 80 25.34 -6.94 12.71
CA GLY A 80 25.57 -8.38 12.67
C GLY A 80 26.97 -8.81 12.19
N GLY A 81 27.77 -7.88 11.66
CA GLY A 81 29.16 -8.15 11.24
C GLY A 81 29.29 -8.91 9.92
N GLU A 82 28.21 -9.04 9.14
CA GLU A 82 28.23 -9.61 7.79
C GLU A 82 28.97 -8.75 6.75
N PRO A 83 28.86 -7.40 6.73
CA PRO A 83 29.54 -6.60 5.70
C PRO A 83 31.02 -6.34 6.01
N ASP A 84 31.89 -6.54 5.02
CA ASP A 84 33.31 -6.18 5.11
C ASP A 84 33.56 -4.67 4.91
N VAL A 85 32.66 -4.00 4.17
CA VAL A 85 32.69 -2.56 3.88
C VAL A 85 31.29 -2.08 3.51
N VAL A 86 30.96 -0.85 3.91
CA VAL A 86 29.71 -0.18 3.56
C VAL A 86 30.00 0.91 2.53
N ILE A 87 29.28 0.88 1.42
CA ILE A 87 29.21 2.01 0.49
C ILE A 87 27.98 2.84 0.89
N GLN A 88 28.23 4.02 1.45
CA GLN A 88 27.20 4.96 1.84
C GLN A 88 26.89 5.88 0.67
N VAL A 89 25.73 5.72 0.05
CA VAL A 89 25.27 6.52 -1.09
C VAL A 89 24.57 7.78 -0.55
N LEU A 90 25.11 8.95 -0.86
CA LEU A 90 24.51 10.25 -0.55
C LEU A 90 24.06 10.94 -1.84
N ASP A 91 22.90 11.59 -1.79
CA ASP A 91 22.50 12.57 -2.80
C ASP A 91 23.28 13.88 -2.60
N ALA A 92 24.14 14.21 -3.56
CA ALA A 92 24.96 15.41 -3.51
C ALA A 92 24.15 16.72 -3.61
N THR A 93 22.91 16.68 -4.10
CA THR A 93 22.02 17.86 -4.14
C THR A 93 21.40 18.18 -2.79
N ASN A 94 21.33 17.21 -1.88
CA ASN A 94 20.76 17.36 -0.54
C ASN A 94 21.70 16.78 0.53
N LEU A 95 22.93 17.31 0.56
CA LEU A 95 24.03 16.78 1.35
C LEU A 95 23.72 16.74 2.86
N GLU A 96 23.21 17.85 3.40
CA GLU A 96 22.89 18.02 4.83
C GLU A 96 22.01 16.90 5.37
N ARG A 97 20.91 16.59 4.67
CA ARG A 97 20.02 15.52 5.09
C ARG A 97 20.61 14.12 4.95
N ASN A 98 21.40 13.88 3.91
CA ASN A 98 22.00 12.56 3.68
C ASN A 98 23.16 12.28 4.65
N LEU A 99 23.82 13.33 5.14
CA LEU A 99 24.89 13.22 6.13
C LEU A 99 24.41 12.70 7.48
N TYR A 100 23.14 12.89 7.82
CA TYR A 100 22.56 12.36 9.07
C TYR A 100 22.74 10.86 9.21
N LEU A 101 22.28 10.09 8.21
CA LEU A 101 22.48 8.64 8.17
C LEU A 101 23.97 8.28 8.02
N ALA A 102 24.70 9.03 7.19
CA ALA A 102 26.11 8.73 6.92
C ALA A 102 26.96 8.77 8.20
N LEU A 103 26.73 9.76 9.07
CA LEU A 103 27.42 9.86 10.36
C LEU A 103 27.07 8.70 11.28
N GLN A 104 25.80 8.30 11.36
CA GLN A 104 25.39 7.14 12.15
C GLN A 104 26.05 5.84 11.66
N VAL A 105 26.14 5.65 10.34
CA VAL A 105 26.82 4.48 9.75
C VAL A 105 28.32 4.52 10.02
N ILE A 106 28.97 5.69 9.97
CA ILE A 106 30.40 5.83 10.32
C ILE A 106 30.63 5.53 11.82
N GLU A 107 29.71 5.94 12.69
CA GLU A 107 29.75 5.66 14.13
C GLU A 107 29.60 4.17 14.48
N THR A 108 29.07 3.33 13.59
CA THR A 108 29.05 1.86 13.79
C THR A 108 30.46 1.25 13.82
N GLY A 109 31.47 1.97 13.33
CA GLY A 109 32.85 1.49 13.27
C GLY A 109 33.19 0.64 12.06
N LEU A 110 32.21 0.36 11.19
CA LEU A 110 32.45 -0.36 9.95
C LEU A 110 33.31 0.48 8.97
N PRO A 111 34.07 -0.15 8.07
CA PRO A 111 34.73 0.58 6.99
C PRO A 111 33.69 1.18 6.06
N VAL A 112 33.64 2.51 5.99
CA VAL A 112 32.70 3.23 5.10
C VAL A 112 33.46 3.84 3.92
N VAL A 113 32.83 3.82 2.75
CA VAL A 113 33.20 4.64 1.59
C VAL A 113 31.97 5.42 1.16
N VAL A 114 32.10 6.73 1.06
CA VAL A 114 31.01 7.61 0.67
C VAL A 114 30.95 7.74 -0.85
N ALA A 115 29.79 7.45 -1.43
CA ALA A 115 29.46 7.68 -2.82
C ALA A 115 28.55 8.92 -2.93
N LEU A 116 29.12 10.07 -3.30
CA LEU A 116 28.36 11.29 -3.61
C LEU A 116 27.75 11.16 -5.00
N ASN A 117 26.47 10.77 -5.06
CA ASN A 117 25.76 10.54 -6.30
C ASN A 117 25.05 11.80 -6.81
N MET A 118 24.54 11.75 -8.05
CA MET A 118 23.88 12.86 -8.75
C MET A 118 24.81 14.05 -9.05
N ALA A 119 26.10 13.79 -9.30
CA ALA A 119 27.06 14.81 -9.69
C ALA A 119 26.60 15.67 -10.89
N ASP A 120 25.84 15.08 -11.82
CA ASP A 120 25.28 15.76 -12.97
C ASP A 120 24.23 16.82 -12.62
N LEU A 121 23.49 16.66 -11.51
CA LEU A 121 22.55 17.67 -11.01
C LEU A 121 23.28 18.80 -10.27
N VAL A 122 24.31 18.47 -9.50
CA VAL A 122 25.18 19.46 -8.82
C VAL A 122 25.81 20.40 -9.85
N GLU A 123 26.38 19.83 -10.92
CA GLU A 123 26.93 20.62 -12.05
C GLU A 123 25.87 21.50 -12.71
N LYS A 124 24.65 20.99 -12.90
CA LYS A 124 23.54 21.72 -13.52
C LYS A 124 23.03 22.87 -12.64
N HIS A 125 23.04 22.70 -11.33
CA HIS A 125 22.70 23.75 -10.36
C HIS A 125 23.82 24.78 -10.20
N GLY A 126 25.06 24.40 -10.54
CA GLY A 126 26.25 25.25 -10.40
C GLY A 126 26.86 25.20 -8.99
N ASP A 127 26.41 24.27 -8.16
CA ASP A 127 26.96 24.04 -6.83
C ASP A 127 28.36 23.41 -6.93
N LYS A 128 29.22 23.68 -5.96
CA LYS A 128 30.56 23.08 -5.87
C LYS A 128 30.74 22.43 -4.51
N ILE A 129 31.17 21.17 -4.52
CA ILE A 129 31.47 20.39 -3.32
C ILE A 129 32.97 20.13 -3.27
N ASP A 130 33.62 20.54 -2.18
CA ASP A 130 35.01 20.21 -1.91
C ASP A 130 35.10 18.78 -1.34
N ILE A 131 35.47 17.84 -2.21
CA ILE A 131 35.61 16.41 -1.87
C ILE A 131 36.69 16.21 -0.81
N ALA A 132 37.79 16.95 -0.87
CA ALA A 132 38.93 16.77 0.04
C ALA A 132 38.58 17.27 1.46
N ALA A 133 37.87 18.40 1.56
CA ALA A 133 37.35 18.89 2.83
C ALA A 133 36.35 17.91 3.45
N LEU A 134 35.45 17.33 2.64
CA LEU A 134 34.47 16.36 3.11
C LEU A 134 35.13 15.03 3.53
N GLU A 135 36.10 14.52 2.76
CA GLU A 135 36.87 13.32 3.12
C GLU A 135 37.62 13.50 4.43
N LYS A 136 38.22 14.68 4.65
CA LYS A 136 38.88 15.02 5.92
C LYS A 136 37.91 15.08 7.09
N SER A 137 36.73 15.68 6.89
CA SER A 137 35.73 15.87 7.95
C SER A 137 35.05 14.56 8.35
N LEU A 138 34.71 13.71 7.38
CA LEU A 138 34.07 12.41 7.64
C LEU A 138 35.07 11.32 8.06
N GLY A 139 36.36 11.49 7.74
CA GLY A 139 37.39 10.51 8.05
C GLY A 139 37.33 9.23 7.21
N CYS A 140 36.58 9.24 6.11
CA CYS A 140 36.42 8.12 5.20
C CYS A 140 36.52 8.56 3.73
N PRO A 141 36.95 7.68 2.79
CA PRO A 141 37.07 8.05 1.38
C PRO A 141 35.75 8.51 0.78
N VAL A 142 35.78 9.63 0.06
CA VAL A 142 34.62 10.22 -0.63
C VAL A 142 34.86 10.16 -2.14
N VAL A 143 33.93 9.57 -2.89
CA VAL A 143 33.99 9.48 -4.35
C VAL A 143 32.73 10.08 -4.95
N MET A 144 32.91 11.04 -5.85
CA MET A 144 31.83 11.64 -6.63
C MET A 144 31.49 10.76 -7.83
N ILE A 145 30.20 10.45 -8.00
CA ILE A 145 29.70 9.55 -9.04
C ILE A 145 28.44 10.11 -9.73
N SER A 146 28.18 9.66 -10.95
CA SER A 146 26.85 9.73 -11.56
C SER A 146 26.43 8.34 -12.00
N ALA A 147 25.55 7.70 -11.22
CA ALA A 147 25.04 6.37 -11.55
C ALA A 147 24.27 6.35 -12.87
N LEU A 148 23.61 7.45 -13.25
CA LEU A 148 22.86 7.55 -14.50
C LEU A 148 23.80 7.59 -15.72
N LYS A 149 24.93 8.31 -15.61
CA LYS A 149 25.93 8.44 -16.70
C LYS A 149 27.03 7.37 -16.66
N ASN A 150 27.03 6.51 -15.64
CA ASN A 150 28.09 5.52 -15.40
C ASN A 150 29.48 6.16 -15.23
N GLU A 151 29.55 7.27 -14.49
CA GLU A 151 30.79 8.02 -14.22
C GLU A 151 31.23 7.81 -12.76
N GLY A 152 32.53 7.59 -12.52
CA GLY A 152 33.13 7.46 -11.17
C GLY A 152 32.93 6.09 -10.47
N VAL A 153 32.11 5.20 -11.03
CA VAL A 153 31.73 3.92 -10.40
C VAL A 153 32.92 2.96 -10.23
N ASP A 154 33.84 2.91 -11.19
CA ASP A 154 35.03 2.04 -11.10
C ASP A 154 35.99 2.51 -9.99
N VAL A 155 36.09 3.82 -9.78
CA VAL A 155 36.89 4.41 -8.69
C VAL A 155 36.27 4.08 -7.34
N LEU A 156 34.93 4.14 -7.23
CA LEU A 156 34.20 3.79 -6.02
C LEU A 156 34.43 2.34 -5.60
N ILE A 157 34.30 1.39 -6.53
CA ILE A 157 34.51 -0.04 -6.23
C ILE A 157 35.96 -0.32 -5.84
N ALA A 158 36.93 0.36 -6.48
CA ALA A 158 38.33 0.26 -6.09
C ALA A 158 38.59 0.79 -4.67
N ALA A 159 37.97 1.91 -4.30
CA ALA A 159 38.04 2.48 -2.96
C ALA A 159 37.43 1.53 -1.90
N ALA A 160 36.28 0.92 -2.19
CA ALA A 160 35.64 -0.05 -1.30
C ALA A 160 36.52 -1.28 -1.05
N ARG A 161 37.15 -1.83 -2.11
CA ARG A 161 38.10 -2.95 -1.96
C ARG A 161 39.31 -2.57 -1.11
N LYS A 162 39.84 -1.37 -1.29
CA LYS A 162 40.97 -0.86 -0.51
C LYS A 162 40.61 -0.70 0.96
N ALA A 163 39.41 -0.20 1.26
CA ALA A 163 38.90 -0.06 2.61
C ALA A 163 38.74 -1.44 3.29
N ALA A 164 38.10 -2.40 2.63
CA ALA A 164 37.95 -3.77 3.15
C ALA A 164 39.30 -4.48 3.35
N GLY A 165 40.25 -4.31 2.42
CA GLY A 165 41.57 -4.93 2.49
C GLY A 165 42.45 -4.42 3.65
N ARG A 166 42.24 -3.18 4.11
CA ARG A 166 42.95 -2.62 5.27
C ARG A 166 42.53 -3.27 6.59
N VAL A 167 41.25 -3.64 6.71
CA VAL A 167 40.71 -4.32 7.89
C VAL A 167 41.16 -5.77 7.95
N LYS A 168 41.10 -6.52 6.84
CA LYS A 168 41.53 -7.93 6.78
C LYS A 168 43.03 -8.14 7.05
N ARG A 169 43.88 -7.11 6.87
CA ARG A 169 45.33 -7.17 7.12
C ARG A 169 45.74 -6.80 8.54
N GLY A 170 44.80 -6.58 9.46
CA GLY A 170 45.10 -6.19 10.85
C GLY A 170 45.72 -4.78 10.99
N ALA A 171 45.92 -4.08 9.87
CA ALA A 171 46.50 -2.74 9.81
C ALA A 171 45.47 -1.62 10.05
N ALA A 172 44.19 -1.98 10.24
CA ALA A 172 43.12 -1.06 10.57
C ALA A 172 42.02 -1.70 11.44
N LYS A 173 42.37 -2.03 12.70
CA LYS A 173 41.47 -1.68 13.83
C LYS A 173 41.57 -0.17 14.16
N THR A 174 42.21 0.59 13.27
CA THR A 174 42.78 1.91 13.48
C THR A 174 42.37 2.89 12.38
N VAL A 175 41.13 2.81 11.86
CA VAL A 175 40.51 4.04 11.33
C VAL A 175 40.10 4.95 12.51
N ALA A 176 39.80 4.35 13.68
CA ALA A 176 39.61 5.07 14.94
C ALA A 176 40.93 5.42 15.68
N ALA A 177 42.08 4.82 15.33
CA ALA A 177 43.32 4.97 16.10
C ALA A 177 44.47 5.70 15.37
N ALA A 178 44.19 6.36 14.24
CA ALA A 178 45.25 7.05 13.48
C ALA A 178 45.47 8.51 13.88
N ASP A 179 44.63 9.13 14.72
CA ASP A 179 44.92 10.46 15.29
C ASP A 179 44.52 10.50 16.76
N ALA A 180 45.51 10.67 17.64
CA ALA A 180 45.35 10.83 19.08
C ALA A 180 44.81 12.23 19.43
N ALA A 181 43.59 12.55 18.98
CA ALA A 181 42.91 13.81 19.27
C ALA A 181 41.38 13.63 19.25
N GLY A 182 40.83 13.05 20.33
CA GLY A 182 39.40 13.10 20.68
C GLY A 182 38.40 12.38 19.75
N PRO A 183 37.09 12.42 20.07
CA PRO A 183 36.03 11.97 19.19
C PRO A 183 36.04 12.79 17.89
N ARG A 184 36.11 12.13 16.72
CA ARG A 184 36.15 12.82 15.40
C ARG A 184 34.88 13.61 15.09
N HIS A 185 33.76 13.24 15.72
CA HIS A 185 32.46 13.88 15.63
C HIS A 185 32.02 14.29 17.03
N ALA A 186 32.65 15.33 17.58
CA ALA A 186 32.32 15.82 18.90
C ALA A 186 31.08 16.71 18.86
N PHE A 187 30.12 16.43 19.72
CA PHE A 187 29.01 17.30 20.10
C PHE A 187 29.50 18.45 21.00
N ASP A 188 28.58 19.30 21.44
CA ASP A 188 28.90 20.28 22.47
C ASP A 188 29.52 19.60 23.70
N ARG A 189 30.47 20.29 24.33
CA ARG A 189 31.23 19.75 25.47
C ARG A 189 30.33 19.30 26.61
N SER A 190 29.21 20.00 26.84
CA SER A 190 28.25 19.64 27.89
C SER A 190 27.65 18.25 27.66
N ILE A 191 27.37 17.88 26.40
CA ILE A 191 26.82 16.57 26.03
C ILE A 191 27.92 15.52 25.96
N GLU A 192 29.11 15.87 25.46
CA GLU A 192 30.28 14.97 25.44
C GLU A 192 30.65 14.50 26.85
N ASP A 193 30.69 15.40 27.83
CA ASP A 193 31.01 15.06 29.21
C ASP A 193 30.01 14.06 29.81
N VAL A 194 28.75 14.08 29.36
CA VAL A 194 27.72 13.11 29.77
C VAL A 194 27.90 11.79 29.04
N LEU A 195 28.17 11.82 27.72
CA LEU A 195 28.39 10.62 26.93
C LEU A 195 29.63 9.85 27.37
N ASP A 196 30.71 10.53 27.76
CA ASP A 196 31.92 9.92 28.33
C ASP A 196 31.60 9.19 29.65
N GLN A 197 30.78 9.81 30.52
CA GLN A 197 30.32 9.16 31.75
C GLN A 197 29.42 7.95 31.49
N VAL A 198 28.58 8.00 30.45
CA VAL A 198 27.77 6.86 30.02
C VAL A 198 28.65 5.76 29.43
N GLU A 199 29.67 6.11 28.65
CA GLU A 199 30.62 5.17 28.06
C GLU A 199 31.41 4.38 29.12
N ASP A 200 31.78 5.02 30.23
CA ASP A 200 32.45 4.38 31.37
C ASP A 200 31.59 3.31 32.07
N LEU A 201 30.26 3.38 31.90
CA LEU A 201 29.32 2.41 32.47
C LEU A 201 29.10 1.19 31.56
N ILE A 202 29.60 1.22 30.32
CA ILE A 202 29.44 0.13 29.34
C ILE A 202 30.37 -1.05 29.72
N PRO A 203 29.88 -2.31 29.69
CA PRO A 203 30.70 -3.47 30.00
C PRO A 203 31.96 -3.57 29.14
N ALA A 204 33.06 -3.99 29.77
CA ALA A 204 34.35 -4.10 29.09
C ALA A 204 34.37 -5.11 27.92
N SER A 205 33.39 -6.01 27.85
CA SER A 205 33.20 -7.00 26.77
C SER A 205 32.81 -6.38 25.42
N VAL A 206 32.32 -5.14 25.39
CA VAL A 206 31.95 -4.44 24.17
C VAL A 206 33.21 -3.91 23.47
N ASP A 207 33.28 -4.13 22.15
CA ASP A 207 34.38 -3.65 21.31
C ASP A 207 34.56 -2.14 21.47
N PRO A 208 35.78 -1.63 21.77
CA PRO A 208 36.05 -0.20 21.90
C PRO A 208 35.51 0.66 20.75
N VAL A 209 35.48 0.12 19.53
CA VAL A 209 35.00 0.84 18.35
C VAL A 209 33.50 1.10 18.42
N ARG A 210 32.73 0.25 19.11
CA ARG A 210 31.26 0.34 19.19
C ARG A 210 30.76 1.01 20.47
N ARG A 211 31.64 1.32 21.43
CA ARG A 211 31.24 1.90 22.72
C ARG A 211 30.57 3.25 22.57
N ARG A 212 31.12 4.11 21.72
CA ARG A 212 30.52 5.41 21.42
C ARG A 212 29.09 5.29 20.87
N TYR A 213 28.87 4.37 19.93
CA TYR A 213 27.55 4.09 19.38
C TYR A 213 26.56 3.68 20.48
N PHE A 214 26.97 2.76 21.35
CA PHE A 214 26.14 2.32 22.47
C PHE A 214 25.92 3.43 23.51
N ALA A 215 26.90 4.29 23.77
CA ALA A 215 26.73 5.42 24.68
C ALA A 215 25.64 6.39 24.20
N VAL A 216 25.67 6.75 22.91
CA VAL A 216 24.63 7.58 22.29
C VAL A 216 23.26 6.88 22.35
N LYS A 217 23.20 5.58 22.06
CA LYS A 217 21.93 4.83 22.07
C LYS A 217 21.35 4.67 23.48
N LEU A 218 22.19 4.50 24.49
CA LEU A 218 21.77 4.50 25.88
C LEU A 218 21.27 5.88 26.32
N PHE A 219 21.91 6.96 25.84
CA PHE A 219 21.44 8.32 26.07
C PHE A 219 20.05 8.55 25.46
N GLU A 220 19.81 8.07 24.24
CA GLU A 220 18.50 8.09 23.56
C GLU A 220 17.45 7.12 24.18
N ARG A 221 17.79 6.40 25.26
CA ARG A 221 16.96 5.36 25.91
C ARG A 221 16.52 4.24 24.94
N ASP A 222 17.37 3.85 23.99
CA ASP A 222 17.07 2.77 23.05
C ASP A 222 16.93 1.42 23.78
N SER A 223 15.72 0.85 23.71
CA SER A 223 15.37 -0.37 24.43
C SER A 223 16.13 -1.61 23.96
N GLU A 224 16.53 -1.65 22.68
CA GLU A 224 17.22 -2.80 22.10
C GLU A 224 18.71 -2.77 22.46
N ALA A 225 19.33 -1.60 22.39
CA ALA A 225 20.71 -1.40 22.85
C ALA A 225 20.85 -1.73 24.34
N THR A 226 19.87 -1.34 25.16
CA THR A 226 19.83 -1.67 26.60
C THR A 226 19.73 -3.19 26.82
N ALA A 227 18.91 -3.89 26.03
CA ALA A 227 18.76 -5.33 26.10
C ALA A 227 20.02 -6.08 25.62
N GLU A 228 20.68 -5.60 24.56
CA GLU A 228 21.90 -6.21 24.02
C GLU A 228 23.07 -6.14 25.02
N LEU A 229 23.21 -4.99 25.71
CA LEU A 229 24.33 -4.74 26.62
C LEU A 229 24.22 -5.47 27.96
N ASN A 230 23.03 -5.98 28.33
CA ASN A 230 22.77 -6.62 29.63
C ASN A 230 23.35 -5.84 30.82
N LEU A 231 23.08 -4.53 30.86
CA LEU A 231 23.59 -3.63 31.89
C LEU A 231 23.15 -4.08 33.29
N SER A 232 24.02 -3.88 34.29
CA SER A 232 23.64 -4.08 35.69
C SER A 232 22.56 -3.06 36.08
N ARG A 233 21.69 -3.42 37.03
CA ARG A 233 20.61 -2.53 37.49
C ARG A 233 21.13 -1.18 37.98
N GLU A 234 22.32 -1.18 38.58
CA GLU A 234 23.04 0.01 39.07
C GLU A 234 23.53 0.89 37.91
N ALA A 235 24.17 0.28 36.89
CA ALA A 235 24.63 1.01 35.71
C ALA A 235 23.44 1.63 34.95
N ALA A 236 22.37 0.86 34.74
CA ALA A 236 21.16 1.35 34.10
C ALA A 236 20.51 2.52 34.87
N SER A 237 20.42 2.44 36.20
CA SER A 237 19.91 3.57 37.00
C SER A 237 20.81 4.80 36.91
N ARG A 238 22.13 4.61 36.82
CA ARG A 238 23.07 5.72 36.72
C ARG A 238 23.02 6.41 35.36
N VAL A 239 22.87 5.66 34.27
CA VAL A 239 22.60 6.21 32.93
C VAL A 239 21.33 7.05 32.96
N GLU A 240 20.25 6.53 33.54
CA GLU A 240 18.97 7.25 33.62
C GLU A 240 19.07 8.56 34.42
N GLU A 241 19.84 8.57 35.52
CA GLU A 241 20.14 9.79 36.28
C GLU A 241 20.89 10.84 35.45
N LEU A 242 21.90 10.42 34.69
CA LEU A 242 22.71 11.29 33.84
C LEU A 242 21.88 11.89 32.70
N VAL A 243 21.08 11.06 32.02
CA VAL A 243 20.18 11.48 30.94
C VAL A 243 19.12 12.44 31.47
N SER A 244 18.46 12.10 32.59
CA SER A 244 17.44 12.96 33.21
C SER A 244 17.99 14.28 33.76
N ALA A 245 19.27 14.34 34.12
CA ALA A 245 19.93 15.60 34.47
C ALA A 245 20.14 16.45 33.22
N CYS A 246 20.64 15.86 32.15
CA CYS A 246 20.87 16.54 30.88
C CYS A 246 19.56 17.08 30.27
N GLU A 247 18.47 16.31 30.28
CA GLU A 247 17.15 16.75 29.79
C GLU A 247 16.64 17.99 30.55
N ARG A 248 16.87 18.06 31.87
CA ARG A 248 16.49 19.22 32.68
C ARG A 248 17.34 20.45 32.41
N ASP A 249 18.62 20.26 32.12
CA ASP A 249 19.54 21.36 31.83
C ASP A 249 19.31 21.93 30.42
N CYS A 250 18.93 21.08 29.46
CA CYS A 250 18.64 21.46 28.07
C CYS A 250 17.18 21.87 27.81
N ASP A 251 16.25 21.58 28.73
CA ASP A 251 14.79 21.77 28.57
C ASP A 251 14.23 21.10 27.30
N ASP A 252 14.76 19.92 26.98
CA ASP A 252 14.39 19.13 25.81
C ASP A 252 14.55 17.63 26.10
N ASP A 253 13.93 16.77 25.28
CA ASP A 253 14.04 15.32 25.44
C ASP A 253 15.36 14.77 24.88
N ALA A 254 15.83 13.62 25.41
CA ALA A 254 17.13 13.06 25.07
C ALA A 254 17.33 12.79 23.56
N GLU A 255 16.28 12.39 22.84
CA GLU A 255 16.35 12.14 21.40
C GLU A 255 16.47 13.45 20.62
N SER A 256 15.70 14.48 21.01
CA SER A 256 15.77 15.82 20.44
C SER A 256 17.14 16.48 20.66
N ILE A 257 17.74 16.30 21.84
CA ILE A 257 19.10 16.79 22.16
C ILE A 257 20.13 16.21 21.19
N ILE A 258 20.21 14.88 21.09
CA ILE A 258 21.18 14.20 20.19
C ILE A 258 20.91 14.56 18.73
N THR A 259 19.64 14.65 18.34
CA THR A 259 19.25 15.08 16.99
C THR A 259 19.75 16.50 16.70
N GLY A 260 19.54 17.43 17.63
CA GLY A 260 19.99 18.82 17.52
C GLY A 260 21.52 18.92 17.38
N GLU A 261 22.27 18.25 18.26
CA GLU A 261 23.73 18.20 18.22
C GLU A 261 24.26 17.64 16.90
N ARG A 262 23.65 16.56 16.41
CA ARG A 262 24.02 15.95 15.13
C ARG A 262 23.76 16.89 13.96
N TYR A 263 22.62 17.59 13.94
CA TYR A 263 22.35 18.61 12.92
C TYR A 263 23.30 19.80 13.02
N GLY A 264 23.69 20.21 14.24
CA GLY A 264 24.72 21.24 14.45
C GLY A 264 26.06 20.85 13.83
N LEU A 265 26.52 19.62 14.07
CA LEU A 265 27.74 19.08 13.45
C LEU A 265 27.63 19.02 11.92
N ILE A 266 26.51 18.52 11.39
CA ILE A 266 26.29 18.44 9.95
C ILE A 266 26.33 19.84 9.33
N ALA A 267 25.68 20.83 9.93
CA ALA A 267 25.70 22.21 9.45
C ALA A 267 27.13 22.73 9.37
N HIS A 268 27.97 22.44 10.36
CA HIS A 268 29.39 22.82 10.35
C HIS A 268 30.18 22.13 9.22
N ILE A 269 29.96 20.83 9.00
CA ILE A 269 30.60 20.08 7.91
C ILE A 269 30.18 20.65 6.55
N VAL A 270 28.88 20.90 6.35
CA VAL A 270 28.32 21.41 5.10
C VAL A 270 28.85 22.81 4.80
N ASP A 271 28.92 23.71 5.78
CA ASP A 271 29.43 25.07 5.59
C ASP A 271 30.91 25.09 5.15
N GLY A 272 31.69 24.10 5.61
CA GLY A 272 33.09 23.91 5.23
C GLY A 272 33.34 23.25 3.85
N CYS A 273 32.34 22.59 3.25
CA CYS A 273 32.54 21.81 2.03
C CYS A 273 31.60 22.13 0.86
N LEU A 274 30.47 22.82 1.08
CA LEU A 274 29.47 23.11 0.05
C LEU A 274 29.43 24.61 -0.27
N HIS A 275 29.76 24.96 -1.52
CA HIS A 275 29.56 26.29 -2.05
C HIS A 275 28.31 26.32 -2.95
N ARG A 276 27.23 26.91 -2.45
CA ARG A 276 25.95 27.00 -3.17
C ARG A 276 25.94 28.12 -4.22
N ALA A 277 25.39 27.83 -5.40
CA ALA A 277 25.12 28.82 -6.43
C ALA A 277 23.95 29.76 -6.03
N PRO A 278 23.83 30.96 -6.64
CA PRO A 278 22.71 31.86 -6.36
C PRO A 278 21.36 31.21 -6.67
N ALA A 279 20.44 31.27 -5.70
CA ALA A 279 19.16 30.57 -5.74
C ALA A 279 18.33 30.93 -6.99
N ARG A 280 18.15 29.95 -7.89
CA ARG A 280 17.17 30.00 -8.97
C ARG A 280 16.09 28.98 -8.71
N MET A 281 14.83 29.40 -8.72
CA MET A 281 13.72 28.48 -8.53
C MET A 281 13.67 27.43 -9.63
N SER A 282 13.72 26.15 -9.23
CA SER A 282 13.53 25.03 -10.14
C SER A 282 12.11 25.04 -10.75
N THR A 283 11.93 24.38 -11.90
CA THR A 283 10.59 24.19 -12.49
C THR A 283 9.66 23.45 -11.53
N SER A 284 10.19 22.50 -10.77
CA SER A 284 9.46 21.78 -9.72
C SER A 284 8.95 22.72 -8.63
N GLU A 285 9.80 23.61 -8.10
CA GLU A 285 9.37 24.59 -7.09
C GLU A 285 8.29 25.53 -7.58
N LYS A 286 8.33 25.93 -8.86
CA LYS A 286 7.29 26.79 -9.45
C LYS A 286 5.94 26.06 -9.49
N ILE A 287 5.93 24.80 -9.90
CA ILE A 287 4.73 23.97 -9.95
C ILE A 287 4.23 23.72 -8.52
N ASP A 288 5.12 23.35 -7.61
CA ASP A 288 4.79 23.04 -6.22
C ASP A 288 4.14 24.23 -5.52
N ARG A 289 4.56 25.48 -5.79
CA ARG A 289 3.93 26.68 -5.21
C ARG A 289 2.42 26.79 -5.53
N ILE A 290 1.99 26.23 -6.66
CA ILE A 290 0.60 26.21 -7.10
C ILE A 290 -0.08 24.93 -6.62
N VAL A 291 0.49 23.76 -6.92
CA VAL A 291 -0.10 22.43 -6.68
C VAL A 291 -0.16 22.09 -5.19
N THR A 292 0.82 22.52 -4.40
CA THR A 292 0.86 22.27 -2.93
C THR A 292 0.22 23.40 -2.13
N ASN A 293 -0.37 24.39 -2.79
CA ASN A 293 -1.00 25.51 -2.11
C ASN A 293 -2.15 25.02 -1.21
N ARG A 294 -2.27 25.60 -0.02
CA ARG A 294 -3.28 25.21 0.98
C ARG A 294 -4.73 25.28 0.48
N TRP A 295 -5.04 26.17 -0.47
CA TRP A 295 -6.39 26.38 -1.01
C TRP A 295 -6.54 25.82 -2.41
N LEU A 296 -5.53 25.98 -3.27
CA LEU A 296 -5.59 25.53 -4.67
C LEU A 296 -5.25 24.04 -4.84
N GLY A 297 -4.53 23.42 -3.91
CA GLY A 297 -4.10 22.03 -4.04
C GLY A 297 -5.26 21.04 -4.14
N LEU A 298 -6.31 21.19 -3.31
CA LEU A 298 -7.49 20.31 -3.34
C LEU A 298 -8.33 20.48 -4.63
N PRO A 299 -8.67 21.71 -5.09
CA PRO A 299 -9.34 21.91 -6.38
C PRO A 299 -8.54 21.42 -7.59
N ILE A 300 -7.23 21.69 -7.64
CA ILE A 300 -6.36 21.22 -8.73
C ILE A 300 -6.34 19.70 -8.76
N PHE A 301 -6.23 19.07 -7.59
CA PHE A 301 -6.31 17.64 -7.46
C PHE A 301 -7.65 17.08 -7.96
N ALA A 302 -8.78 17.66 -7.53
CA ALA A 302 -10.10 17.24 -8.00
C ALA A 302 -10.24 17.38 -9.52
N ALA A 303 -9.71 18.46 -10.12
CA ALA A 303 -9.73 18.68 -11.56
C ALA A 303 -8.87 17.65 -12.33
N ILE A 304 -7.66 17.35 -11.83
CA ILE A 304 -6.78 16.34 -12.44
C ILE A 304 -7.41 14.95 -12.34
N MET A 305 -7.97 14.60 -11.19
CA MET A 305 -8.65 13.31 -11.02
C MET A 305 -9.89 13.20 -11.88
N PHE A 306 -10.69 14.26 -11.97
CA PHE A 306 -11.82 14.33 -12.89
C PHE A 306 -11.37 14.08 -14.32
N ALA A 307 -10.29 14.73 -14.77
CA ALA A 307 -9.73 14.51 -16.10
C ALA A 307 -9.26 13.06 -16.31
N VAL A 308 -8.60 12.45 -15.31
CA VAL A 308 -8.17 11.04 -15.38
C VAL A 308 -9.36 10.10 -15.53
N TYR A 309 -10.39 10.24 -14.70
CA TYR A 309 -11.57 9.36 -14.81
C TYR A 309 -12.37 9.63 -16.07
N TYR A 310 -12.51 10.89 -16.49
CA TYR A 310 -13.19 11.22 -17.74
C TYR A 310 -12.46 10.61 -18.95
N LEU A 311 -11.14 10.76 -19.04
CA LEU A 311 -10.36 10.15 -20.12
C LEU A 311 -10.40 8.62 -20.07
N ALA A 312 -10.27 8.04 -18.86
CA ALA A 312 -10.24 6.60 -18.67
C ALA A 312 -11.59 5.92 -18.90
N ILE A 313 -12.69 6.55 -18.47
CA ILE A 313 -14.03 5.94 -18.50
C ILE A 313 -14.76 6.39 -19.75
N SER A 314 -15.07 7.69 -19.92
CA SER A 314 -16.00 8.13 -20.97
C SER A 314 -15.40 8.22 -22.36
N THR A 315 -14.09 8.50 -22.48
CA THR A 315 -13.49 8.80 -23.79
C THR A 315 -12.94 7.55 -24.46
N PHE A 316 -11.95 6.90 -23.83
CA PHE A 316 -11.30 5.72 -24.40
C PHE A 316 -11.84 4.41 -23.80
N GLY A 317 -12.21 4.41 -22.52
CA GLY A 317 -12.67 3.20 -21.82
C GLY A 317 -13.94 2.62 -22.41
N THR A 318 -15.04 3.37 -22.39
CA THR A 318 -16.34 2.92 -22.92
C THR A 318 -16.24 2.53 -24.38
N ALA A 319 -15.56 3.32 -25.22
CA ALA A 319 -15.40 2.99 -26.64
C ALA A 319 -14.70 1.63 -26.86
N MET A 320 -13.63 1.36 -26.11
CA MET A 320 -12.92 0.08 -26.23
C MET A 320 -13.67 -1.07 -25.56
N THR A 321 -14.33 -0.84 -24.43
CA THR A 321 -15.10 -1.86 -23.72
C THR A 321 -16.33 -2.27 -24.51
N ASN A 322 -17.07 -1.31 -25.08
CA ASN A 322 -18.19 -1.60 -25.98
C ASN A 322 -17.71 -2.37 -27.20
N TRP A 323 -16.57 -1.97 -27.78
CA TRP A 323 -16.02 -2.72 -28.91
C TRP A 323 -15.73 -4.18 -28.55
N VAL A 324 -15.13 -4.48 -27.40
CA VAL A 324 -14.86 -5.86 -26.97
C VAL A 324 -16.17 -6.62 -26.69
N ASN A 325 -17.11 -6.00 -25.99
CA ASN A 325 -18.36 -6.65 -25.60
C ASN A 325 -19.27 -6.92 -26.82
N GLU A 326 -19.48 -5.93 -27.67
CA GLU A 326 -20.39 -6.02 -28.83
C GLU A 326 -19.79 -6.88 -29.95
N ASN A 327 -18.49 -6.74 -30.22
CA ASN A 327 -17.87 -7.41 -31.37
C ASN A 327 -17.23 -8.75 -31.01
N LEU A 328 -16.35 -8.79 -30.00
CA LEU A 328 -15.62 -10.02 -29.67
C LEU A 328 -16.51 -11.07 -28.97
N PHE A 329 -17.38 -10.61 -28.07
CA PHE A 329 -18.26 -11.48 -27.27
C PHE A 329 -19.74 -11.43 -27.68
N GLY A 330 -20.16 -10.45 -28.48
CA GLY A 330 -21.55 -10.30 -28.94
C GLY A 330 -21.78 -10.88 -30.33
N GLU A 331 -21.95 -10.00 -31.32
CA GLU A 331 -22.42 -10.34 -32.67
C GLU A 331 -21.32 -10.81 -33.62
N GLY A 332 -20.05 -10.64 -33.25
CA GLY A 332 -18.91 -10.92 -34.11
C GLY A 332 -18.33 -9.64 -34.74
N TRP A 333 -17.35 -9.78 -35.62
CA TRP A 333 -16.67 -8.64 -36.21
C TRP A 333 -16.18 -8.91 -37.63
N GLU A 334 -16.04 -7.87 -38.44
CA GLU A 334 -15.51 -8.01 -39.79
C GLU A 334 -14.01 -7.76 -39.83
N LEU A 335 -13.25 -8.73 -40.34
CA LEU A 335 -11.82 -8.59 -40.58
C LEU A 335 -11.53 -8.88 -42.06
N PHE A 336 -11.02 -7.87 -42.79
CA PHE A 336 -10.72 -7.95 -44.22
C PHE A 336 -11.91 -8.42 -45.10
N GLY A 337 -13.13 -8.00 -44.76
CA GLY A 337 -14.36 -8.32 -45.50
C GLY A 337 -14.94 -9.71 -45.23
N ASN A 338 -14.38 -10.45 -44.26
CA ASN A 338 -14.96 -11.70 -43.77
C ASN A 338 -15.57 -11.49 -42.39
N ALA A 339 -16.82 -11.93 -42.21
CA ALA A 339 -17.48 -11.97 -40.91
C ALA A 339 -16.81 -13.04 -40.04
N MET A 340 -16.14 -12.61 -38.98
CA MET A 340 -15.62 -13.47 -37.93
C MET A 340 -16.72 -13.67 -36.89
N PRO A 341 -17.10 -14.92 -36.60
CA PRO A 341 -18.06 -15.21 -35.53
C PRO A 341 -17.50 -14.77 -34.17
N SER A 342 -18.40 -14.42 -33.25
CA SER A 342 -18.05 -14.10 -31.87
C SER A 342 -17.47 -15.31 -31.15
N VAL A 343 -16.75 -15.06 -30.05
CA VAL A 343 -16.15 -16.12 -29.23
C VAL A 343 -17.19 -17.15 -28.76
N PRO A 344 -18.38 -16.76 -28.25
CA PRO A 344 -19.42 -17.73 -27.90
C PRO A 344 -19.87 -18.58 -29.09
N ALA A 345 -20.17 -17.95 -30.23
CA ALA A 345 -20.63 -18.65 -31.43
C ALA A 345 -19.59 -19.64 -31.99
N LEU A 346 -18.29 -19.32 -31.87
CA LEU A 346 -17.19 -20.21 -32.22
C LEU A 346 -17.18 -21.48 -31.35
N PHE A 347 -17.27 -21.31 -30.02
CA PHE A 347 -17.28 -22.44 -29.10
C PHE A 347 -18.56 -23.27 -29.23
N GLU A 348 -19.71 -22.64 -29.37
CA GLU A 348 -21.00 -23.31 -29.58
C GLU A 348 -21.00 -24.13 -30.88
N GLY A 349 -20.56 -23.54 -32.00
CA GLY A 349 -20.45 -24.22 -33.28
C GLY A 349 -19.48 -25.41 -33.23
N TRP A 350 -18.34 -25.25 -32.55
CA TRP A 350 -17.36 -26.33 -32.39
C TRP A 350 -17.88 -27.48 -31.52
N LEU A 351 -18.52 -27.16 -30.40
CA LEU A 351 -19.08 -28.16 -29.47
C LEU A 351 -20.26 -28.91 -30.09
N THR A 352 -21.13 -28.19 -30.81
CA THR A 352 -22.26 -28.80 -31.52
C THR A 352 -21.76 -29.73 -32.63
N ALA A 353 -20.75 -29.31 -33.40
CA ALA A 353 -20.12 -30.17 -34.41
C ALA A 353 -19.41 -31.39 -33.81
N ALA A 354 -18.92 -31.29 -32.57
CA ALA A 354 -18.33 -32.40 -31.82
C ALA A 354 -19.36 -33.34 -31.17
N GLY A 355 -20.67 -33.03 -31.24
CA GLY A 355 -21.73 -33.82 -30.62
C GLY A 355 -21.77 -33.71 -29.09
N ALA A 356 -21.34 -32.58 -28.52
CA ALA A 356 -21.43 -32.32 -27.09
C ALA A 356 -22.89 -32.25 -26.62
N SER A 357 -23.16 -32.63 -25.37
CA SER A 357 -24.50 -32.50 -24.78
C SER A 357 -24.82 -31.03 -24.44
N ASP A 358 -26.11 -30.70 -24.37
CA ASP A 358 -26.60 -29.35 -24.04
C ASP A 358 -26.01 -28.82 -22.73
N MET A 359 -25.79 -29.70 -21.75
CA MET A 359 -25.13 -29.36 -20.48
C MET A 359 -23.66 -28.92 -20.68
N VAL A 360 -22.92 -29.57 -21.57
CA VAL A 360 -21.52 -29.22 -21.86
C VAL A 360 -21.46 -27.92 -22.66
N ILE A 361 -22.38 -27.73 -23.62
CA ILE A 361 -22.50 -26.49 -24.38
C ILE A 361 -22.81 -25.33 -23.41
N SER A 362 -23.79 -25.47 -22.53
CA SER A 362 -24.10 -24.44 -21.53
C SER A 362 -22.96 -24.17 -20.55
N LEU A 363 -22.26 -25.20 -20.07
CA LEU A 363 -21.10 -25.00 -19.18
C LEU A 363 -20.01 -24.17 -19.87
N VAL A 364 -19.71 -24.46 -21.14
CA VAL A 364 -18.64 -23.76 -21.86
C VAL A 364 -19.10 -22.38 -22.29
N CYS A 365 -20.26 -22.24 -22.91
CA CYS A 365 -20.74 -20.95 -23.42
C CYS A 365 -21.23 -20.02 -22.30
N ASP A 366 -22.17 -20.49 -21.45
CA ASP A 366 -22.80 -19.66 -20.43
C ASP A 366 -21.98 -19.61 -19.13
N GLY A 367 -21.30 -20.69 -18.77
CA GLY A 367 -20.49 -20.75 -17.56
C GLY A 367 -19.08 -20.15 -17.73
N ILE A 368 -18.33 -20.65 -18.72
CA ILE A 368 -16.93 -20.30 -18.91
C ILE A 368 -16.77 -19.05 -19.80
N VAL A 369 -17.31 -19.06 -21.02
CA VAL A 369 -17.08 -18.01 -22.01
C VAL A 369 -17.78 -16.72 -21.60
N ALA A 370 -19.04 -16.75 -21.17
CA ALA A 370 -19.73 -15.56 -20.68
C ALA A 370 -19.06 -14.99 -19.42
N GLY A 371 -18.69 -15.85 -18.47
CA GLY A 371 -18.00 -15.47 -17.25
C GLY A 371 -16.61 -14.84 -17.49
N VAL A 372 -15.82 -15.42 -18.41
CA VAL A 372 -14.52 -14.85 -18.82
C VAL A 372 -14.72 -13.60 -19.68
N GLY A 373 -15.71 -13.59 -20.57
CA GLY A 373 -16.04 -12.48 -21.44
C GLY A 373 -16.38 -11.21 -20.68
N ALA A 374 -17.19 -11.32 -19.61
CA ALA A 374 -17.50 -10.21 -18.72
C ALA A 374 -16.22 -9.54 -18.17
N VAL A 375 -15.24 -10.33 -17.72
CA VAL A 375 -13.98 -9.82 -17.17
C VAL A 375 -13.08 -9.20 -18.25
N LEU A 376 -12.96 -9.88 -19.39
CA LEU A 376 -12.11 -9.44 -20.50
C LEU A 376 -12.66 -8.15 -21.13
N GLY A 377 -13.98 -7.97 -21.15
CA GLY A 377 -14.66 -6.75 -21.59
C GLY A 377 -14.24 -5.49 -20.83
N PHE A 378 -13.93 -5.60 -19.54
CA PHE A 378 -13.50 -4.47 -18.72
C PHE A 378 -11.98 -4.17 -18.78
N ILE A 379 -11.16 -5.05 -19.37
CA ILE A 379 -9.70 -4.86 -19.43
C ILE A 379 -9.30 -3.55 -20.12
N PRO A 380 -9.87 -3.17 -21.28
CA PRO A 380 -9.46 -1.94 -21.97
C PRO A 380 -9.61 -0.68 -21.10
N GLN A 381 -10.75 -0.55 -20.44
CA GLN A 381 -10.99 0.56 -19.52
C GLN A 381 -9.98 0.56 -18.36
N MET A 382 -9.68 -0.61 -17.79
CA MET A 382 -8.66 -0.72 -16.72
C MET A 382 -7.25 -0.40 -17.22
N PHE A 383 -6.91 -0.77 -18.45
CA PHE A 383 -5.62 -0.44 -19.08
C PHE A 383 -5.43 1.07 -19.16
N VAL A 384 -6.41 1.82 -19.69
CA VAL A 384 -6.32 3.28 -19.79
C VAL A 384 -6.21 3.92 -18.42
N LEU A 385 -7.00 3.45 -17.44
CA LEU A 385 -6.94 3.97 -16.08
C LEU A 385 -5.55 3.74 -15.44
N PHE A 386 -4.98 2.53 -15.54
CA PHE A 386 -3.64 2.26 -15.01
C PHE A 386 -2.56 3.02 -15.76
N ALA A 387 -2.70 3.24 -17.07
CA ALA A 387 -1.79 4.08 -17.84
C ALA A 387 -1.74 5.52 -17.28
N LEU A 388 -2.89 6.13 -17.03
CA LEU A 388 -2.98 7.49 -16.48
C LEU A 388 -2.53 7.56 -15.01
N LEU A 389 -2.92 6.61 -14.17
CA LEU A 389 -2.50 6.58 -12.76
C LEU A 389 -1.00 6.33 -12.62
N SER A 390 -0.43 5.39 -13.37
CA SER A 390 1.03 5.15 -13.38
C SER A 390 1.79 6.36 -13.90
N PHE A 391 1.23 7.13 -14.84
CA PHE A 391 1.83 8.38 -15.29
C PHE A 391 1.90 9.43 -14.17
N LEU A 392 0.82 9.61 -13.39
CA LEU A 392 0.79 10.55 -12.26
C LEU A 392 1.72 10.13 -11.11
N GLU A 393 1.90 8.83 -10.93
CA GLU A 393 2.81 8.26 -9.94
C GLU A 393 4.27 8.44 -10.35
N ASP A 394 4.62 8.01 -11.57
CA ASP A 394 5.98 8.08 -12.08
C ASP A 394 6.43 9.53 -12.37
N CYS A 395 5.53 10.49 -12.56
CA CYS A 395 5.91 11.91 -12.70
C CYS A 395 6.14 12.64 -11.36
N GLY A 396 5.85 11.97 -10.24
CA GLY A 396 6.02 12.52 -8.89
C GLY A 396 4.83 13.36 -8.39
N TYR A 397 3.72 13.42 -9.12
CA TYR A 397 2.52 14.16 -8.68
C TYR A 397 1.87 13.54 -7.44
N MET A 398 1.83 12.20 -7.36
CA MET A 398 1.21 11.48 -6.22
C MET A 398 1.83 11.84 -4.86
N ALA A 399 3.12 12.16 -4.82
CA ALA A 399 3.79 12.60 -3.60
C ALA A 399 3.24 13.95 -3.07
N ARG A 400 2.93 14.89 -3.97
CA ARG A 400 2.35 16.19 -3.61
C ARG A 400 0.93 16.04 -3.11
N VAL A 401 0.17 15.17 -3.78
CA VAL A 401 -1.20 14.86 -3.37
C VAL A 401 -1.21 14.29 -1.96
N ALA A 402 -0.35 13.32 -1.66
CA ALA A 402 -0.22 12.77 -0.31
C ALA A 402 0.13 13.86 0.71
N PHE A 403 1.05 14.79 0.38
CA PHE A 403 1.38 15.93 1.24
C PHE A 403 0.19 16.86 1.49
N VAL A 404 -0.58 17.22 0.44
CA VAL A 404 -1.79 18.06 0.57
C VAL A 404 -2.86 17.35 1.41
N MET A 405 -3.02 16.04 1.21
CA MET A 405 -4.03 15.23 1.90
C MET A 405 -3.65 14.86 3.32
N ASP A 406 -2.36 14.87 3.68
CA ASP A 406 -1.90 14.58 5.04
C ASP A 406 -2.57 15.49 6.07
N ARG A 407 -2.72 16.79 5.75
CA ARG A 407 -3.43 17.74 6.62
C ARG A 407 -4.88 17.33 6.91
N VAL A 408 -5.55 16.73 5.94
CA VAL A 408 -6.96 16.30 6.05
C VAL A 408 -7.02 14.96 6.81
N PHE A 409 -6.21 13.99 6.40
CA PHE A 409 -6.25 12.62 6.93
C PHE A 409 -5.71 12.51 8.36
N ARG A 410 -4.73 13.34 8.73
CA ARG A 410 -4.18 13.38 10.09
C ARG A 410 -5.24 13.74 11.13
N ARG A 411 -6.26 14.55 10.77
CA ARG A 411 -7.40 14.85 11.66
C ARG A 411 -8.26 13.63 11.98
N PHE A 412 -8.23 12.63 11.11
CA PHE A 412 -8.98 11.38 11.25
C PHE A 412 -8.10 10.23 11.72
N GLY A 413 -6.84 10.52 12.08
CA GLY A 413 -5.90 9.52 12.56
C GLY A 413 -5.27 8.67 11.47
N LEU A 414 -5.40 9.03 10.20
CA LEU A 414 -4.74 8.35 9.09
C LEU A 414 -3.53 9.17 8.60
N SER A 415 -2.51 8.51 8.06
CA SER A 415 -1.39 9.20 7.41
C SER A 415 -1.81 9.71 6.03
N GLY A 416 -1.21 10.81 5.54
CA GLY A 416 -1.40 11.24 4.16
C GLY A 416 -1.02 10.18 3.11
N LYS A 417 -0.09 9.26 3.45
CA LYS A 417 0.27 8.11 2.60
C LYS A 417 -0.92 7.15 2.40
N SER A 418 -1.86 7.09 3.34
CA SER A 418 -3.08 6.26 3.26
C SER A 418 -4.04 6.70 2.14
N PHE A 419 -3.93 7.95 1.71
CA PHE A 419 -4.75 8.48 0.62
C PHE A 419 -4.37 7.87 -0.75
N ILE A 420 -3.10 7.56 -0.99
CA ILE A 420 -2.63 7.01 -2.28
C ILE A 420 -3.36 5.68 -2.58
N PRO A 421 -3.35 4.67 -1.67
CA PRO A 421 -4.14 3.44 -1.83
C PRO A 421 -5.63 3.67 -2.11
N MET A 422 -6.24 4.58 -1.35
CA MET A 422 -7.66 4.94 -1.45
C MET A 422 -8.01 5.53 -2.81
N LEU A 423 -7.15 6.40 -3.32
CA LEU A 423 -7.30 6.98 -4.65
C LEU A 423 -7.15 5.95 -5.76
N VAL A 424 -6.18 5.05 -5.65
CA VAL A 424 -6.00 3.98 -6.66
C VAL A 424 -7.17 2.98 -6.62
N SER A 425 -7.77 2.77 -5.45
CA SER A 425 -8.90 1.85 -5.23
C SER A 425 -10.19 2.24 -5.96
N THR A 426 -10.43 3.53 -6.21
CA THR A 426 -11.55 4.00 -7.05
C THR A 426 -11.54 3.38 -8.45
N GLY A 427 -10.35 3.00 -8.93
CA GLY A 427 -10.21 2.27 -10.18
C GLY A 427 -10.50 0.81 -9.95
N CYS A 428 -9.64 0.17 -9.15
CA CYS A 428 -9.80 -1.21 -8.74
C CYS A 428 -9.24 -1.40 -7.33
N GLY A 429 -9.99 -2.11 -6.48
CA GLY A 429 -9.55 -2.41 -5.12
C GLY A 429 -8.27 -3.26 -5.05
N VAL A 430 -7.94 -4.04 -6.10
CA VAL A 430 -6.73 -4.88 -6.14
C VAL A 430 -5.43 -4.06 -6.11
N PRO A 431 -5.16 -3.18 -7.09
CA PRO A 431 -3.98 -2.30 -7.04
C PRO A 431 -4.07 -1.27 -5.91
N GLY A 432 -5.29 -0.86 -5.51
CA GLY A 432 -5.48 0.01 -4.34
C GLY A 432 -4.92 -0.62 -3.07
N VAL A 433 -5.32 -1.86 -2.76
CA VAL A 433 -4.78 -2.62 -1.61
C VAL A 433 -3.28 -2.92 -1.78
N LEU A 434 -2.79 -3.15 -3.00
CA LEU A 434 -1.34 -3.37 -3.22
C LEU A 434 -0.50 -2.13 -2.90
N ALA A 435 -1.03 -0.94 -3.17
CA ALA A 435 -0.34 0.34 -2.93
C ALA A 435 -0.13 0.65 -1.43
N THR A 436 -0.81 -0.06 -0.52
CA THR A 436 -0.62 0.13 0.93
C THR A 436 0.78 -0.25 1.40
N LYS A 437 1.55 -0.99 0.61
CA LYS A 437 2.97 -1.32 0.88
C LYS A 437 3.86 -0.09 1.10
N THR A 438 3.44 1.07 0.61
CA THR A 438 4.17 2.34 0.79
C THR A 438 4.03 2.93 2.20
N ILE A 439 3.17 2.35 3.05
CA ILE A 439 2.93 2.78 4.43
C ILE A 439 3.83 1.97 5.37
N GLU A 440 4.82 2.64 5.97
CA GLU A 440 5.84 2.03 6.84
C GLU A 440 5.24 1.47 8.14
N ASN A 441 4.34 2.22 8.78
CA ASN A 441 3.70 1.80 10.04
C ASN A 441 2.69 0.68 9.78
N GLU A 442 2.96 -0.49 10.35
CA GLU A 442 2.13 -1.69 10.21
C GLU A 442 0.67 -1.47 10.67
N LYS A 443 0.43 -0.74 11.77
CA LYS A 443 -0.93 -0.48 12.29
C LYS A 443 -1.73 0.36 11.30
N ASP A 444 -1.14 1.46 10.81
CA ASP A 444 -1.76 2.34 9.83
C ASP A 444 -1.92 1.63 8.47
N ARG A 445 -0.96 0.79 8.07
CA ARG A 445 -1.04 -0.02 6.85
C ARG A 445 -2.24 -0.97 6.89
N ARG A 446 -2.38 -1.74 7.97
CA ARG A 446 -3.50 -2.71 8.14
C ARG A 446 -4.85 -2.01 8.17
N MET A 447 -4.96 -0.89 8.87
CA MET A 447 -6.20 -0.09 8.86
C MET A 447 -6.51 0.41 7.45
N THR A 448 -5.51 0.91 6.73
CA THR A 448 -5.69 1.37 5.34
C THR A 448 -6.14 0.23 4.43
N VAL A 449 -5.57 -0.97 4.57
CA VAL A 449 -6.00 -2.17 3.82
C VAL A 449 -7.49 -2.46 4.03
N MET A 450 -8.00 -2.34 5.27
CA MET A 450 -9.42 -2.58 5.60
C MET A 450 -10.38 -1.50 5.08
N THR A 451 -9.93 -0.24 5.00
CA THR A 451 -10.82 0.88 4.64
C THR A 451 -10.76 1.26 3.17
N THR A 452 -9.67 0.92 2.47
CA THR A 452 -9.42 1.36 1.07
C THR A 452 -10.50 0.88 0.09
N THR A 453 -11.12 -0.26 0.37
CA THR A 453 -12.13 -0.94 -0.45
C THR A 453 -13.56 -0.38 -0.29
N PHE A 454 -13.79 0.47 0.72
CA PHE A 454 -15.06 1.19 0.89
C PHE A 454 -15.30 2.24 -0.20
N ILE A 455 -14.22 2.72 -0.82
CA ILE A 455 -14.34 3.63 -1.96
C ILE A 455 -14.87 2.84 -3.16
N PRO A 456 -15.95 3.31 -3.81
CA PRO A 456 -16.49 2.60 -4.96
C PRO A 456 -15.47 2.52 -6.10
N CYS A 457 -15.22 1.30 -6.59
CA CYS A 457 -14.42 1.06 -7.78
C CYS A 457 -15.31 1.08 -9.04
N GLY A 458 -14.70 1.14 -10.24
CA GLY A 458 -15.45 1.17 -11.50
C GLY A 458 -16.48 0.04 -11.66
N ALA A 459 -16.15 -1.17 -11.18
CA ALA A 459 -17.04 -2.34 -11.20
C ALA A 459 -18.30 -2.20 -10.31
N LYS A 460 -18.35 -1.21 -9.41
CA LYS A 460 -19.54 -0.91 -8.60
C LYS A 460 -20.50 0.05 -9.31
N LEU A 461 -20.10 0.69 -10.41
CA LEU A 461 -20.95 1.63 -11.15
C LEU A 461 -22.24 0.99 -11.69
N PRO A 462 -22.25 -0.24 -12.25
CA PRO A 462 -23.51 -0.88 -12.69
C PRO A 462 -24.48 -1.11 -11.53
N VAL A 463 -23.98 -1.45 -10.34
CA VAL A 463 -24.81 -1.62 -9.14
C VAL A 463 -25.42 -0.29 -8.72
N ILE A 464 -24.62 0.79 -8.75
CA ILE A 464 -25.10 2.14 -8.47
C ILE A 464 -26.18 2.52 -9.49
N ALA A 465 -25.94 2.33 -10.78
CA ALA A 465 -26.89 2.65 -11.84
C ALA A 465 -28.22 1.90 -11.67
N LEU A 466 -28.17 0.59 -11.40
CA LEU A 466 -29.36 -0.24 -11.18
C LEU A 466 -30.18 0.21 -9.95
N VAL A 467 -29.51 0.40 -8.80
CA VAL A 467 -30.16 0.87 -7.56
C VAL A 467 -30.76 2.27 -7.77
N MET A 468 -30.08 3.12 -8.54
CA MET A 468 -30.55 4.46 -8.84
C MET A 468 -31.76 4.51 -9.75
N GLY A 469 -31.72 3.75 -10.84
CA GLY A 469 -32.85 3.57 -11.75
C GLY A 469 -34.07 3.06 -11.01
N ALA A 470 -33.88 2.11 -10.08
CA ALA A 470 -34.97 1.57 -9.26
C ALA A 470 -35.54 2.56 -8.23
N LEU A 471 -34.73 3.47 -7.68
CA LEU A 471 -35.19 4.45 -6.68
C LEU A 471 -35.90 5.67 -7.29
N ILE A 472 -35.45 6.11 -8.47
CA ILE A 472 -35.83 7.43 -9.02
C ILE A 472 -36.53 7.32 -10.37
N GLY A 473 -36.27 6.25 -11.12
CA GLY A 473 -36.82 6.06 -12.47
C GLY A 473 -36.16 6.96 -13.52
N ASP A 474 -34.96 7.49 -13.25
CA ASP A 474 -34.23 8.36 -14.17
C ASP A 474 -32.74 7.95 -14.22
N ALA A 475 -32.29 7.53 -15.41
CA ALA A 475 -30.89 7.20 -15.69
C ALA A 475 -29.99 8.45 -15.76
N GLU A 476 -30.55 9.64 -16.03
CA GLU A 476 -29.78 10.86 -16.24
C GLU A 476 -29.49 11.65 -14.95
N ALA A 477 -29.90 11.12 -13.79
CA ALA A 477 -29.65 11.71 -12.47
C ALA A 477 -28.17 11.58 -12.04
N SER A 478 -27.28 12.18 -12.83
CA SER A 478 -25.81 12.21 -12.70
C SER A 478 -25.31 12.77 -11.37
N TRP A 479 -26.15 13.51 -10.62
CA TRP A 479 -25.81 14.07 -9.31
C TRP A 479 -25.81 13.04 -8.17
N ILE A 480 -26.35 11.84 -8.40
CA ILE A 480 -26.56 10.86 -7.33
C ILE A 480 -25.49 9.78 -7.28
N ALA A 481 -24.90 9.42 -8.42
CA ALA A 481 -23.70 8.58 -8.41
C ALA A 481 -22.61 9.15 -7.47
N PRO A 482 -22.31 10.48 -7.47
CA PRO A 482 -21.44 11.10 -6.47
C PRO A 482 -21.85 10.87 -5.01
N LEU A 483 -23.14 10.78 -4.67
CA LEU A 483 -23.60 10.53 -3.30
C LEU A 483 -23.12 9.18 -2.76
N PHE A 484 -23.09 8.14 -3.59
CA PHE A 484 -22.53 6.83 -3.21
C PHE A 484 -21.01 6.86 -3.06
N TYR A 485 -20.30 7.69 -3.83
CA TYR A 485 -18.88 7.94 -3.60
C TYR A 485 -18.65 8.67 -2.28
N PHE A 486 -19.48 9.67 -1.95
CA PHE A 486 -19.43 10.34 -0.65
C PHE A 486 -19.75 9.39 0.51
N LEU A 487 -20.68 8.44 0.33
CA LEU A 487 -20.92 7.38 1.31
C LEU A 487 -19.65 6.57 1.57
N GLY A 488 -18.93 6.17 0.52
CA GLY A 488 -17.65 5.47 0.66
C GLY A 488 -16.58 6.30 1.38
N VAL A 489 -16.42 7.59 1.02
CA VAL A 489 -15.50 8.51 1.69
C VAL A 489 -15.86 8.69 3.17
N PHE A 490 -17.15 8.83 3.49
CA PHE A 490 -17.62 8.94 4.86
C PHE A 490 -17.39 7.64 5.65
N ALA A 491 -17.63 6.48 5.03
CA ALA A 491 -17.35 5.18 5.61
C ALA A 491 -15.86 5.01 5.95
N VAL A 492 -14.95 5.48 5.08
CA VAL A 492 -13.51 5.52 5.35
C VAL A 492 -13.20 6.38 6.57
N ILE A 493 -13.74 7.60 6.63
CA ILE A 493 -13.47 8.54 7.73
C ILE A 493 -13.98 7.98 9.05
N VAL A 494 -15.24 7.53 9.08
CA VAL A 494 -15.87 6.97 10.30
C VAL A 494 -15.12 5.72 10.75
N SER A 495 -14.81 4.81 9.82
CA SER A 495 -14.08 3.58 10.12
C SER A 495 -12.66 3.86 10.62
N GLY A 496 -11.93 4.78 10.00
CA GLY A 496 -10.58 5.15 10.43
C GLY A 496 -10.56 5.67 11.87
N ILE A 497 -11.48 6.58 12.21
CA ILE A 497 -11.60 7.12 13.58
C ILE A 497 -11.99 6.01 14.57
N MET A 498 -12.94 5.14 14.21
CA MET A 498 -13.40 4.05 15.07
C MET A 498 -12.29 3.02 15.31
N LEU A 499 -11.64 2.55 14.24
CA LEU A 499 -10.59 1.54 14.31
C LEU A 499 -9.41 2.05 15.15
N LYS A 500 -8.97 3.29 14.97
CA LYS A 500 -7.84 3.86 15.73
C LYS A 500 -8.10 3.98 17.23
N LYS A 501 -9.37 3.99 17.66
CA LYS A 501 -9.75 3.97 19.09
C LYS A 501 -9.78 2.56 19.69
N THR A 502 -9.70 1.53 18.87
CA THR A 502 -9.62 0.14 19.35
C THR A 502 -8.19 -0.23 19.76
N ARG A 503 -8.05 -1.18 20.68
CA ARG A 503 -6.74 -1.68 21.14
C ARG A 503 -5.87 -2.25 20.02
N LEU A 504 -6.48 -2.70 18.91
CA LEU A 504 -5.77 -3.29 17.78
C LEU A 504 -5.01 -2.26 16.92
N PHE A 505 -5.40 -0.97 16.97
CA PHE A 505 -4.87 0.08 16.09
C PHE A 505 -4.53 1.39 16.83
N ALA A 506 -4.67 1.42 18.15
CA ALA A 506 -4.21 2.55 18.95
C ALA A 506 -2.69 2.71 18.82
N GLY A 507 -2.23 3.96 18.77
CA GLY A 507 -0.81 4.32 18.67
C GLY A 507 -0.63 5.78 18.24
N ARG A 508 0.52 6.37 18.58
CA ARG A 508 0.86 7.75 18.18
C ARG A 508 0.95 7.84 16.65
N PRO A 509 0.44 8.91 16.03
CA PRO A 509 0.65 9.14 14.60
C PRO A 509 2.15 9.31 14.36
N THR A 510 2.72 8.51 13.46
CA THR A 510 4.14 8.62 13.12
C THR A 510 4.42 9.98 12.47
N PRO A 511 5.57 10.62 12.76
CA PRO A 511 5.96 11.86 12.09
C PRO A 511 5.95 11.66 10.58
N PHE A 512 5.09 12.39 9.88
CA PHE A 512 5.06 12.35 8.41
C PHE A 512 6.26 13.12 7.87
N VAL A 513 7.33 12.39 7.56
CA VAL A 513 8.48 12.92 6.82
C VAL A 513 8.40 12.37 5.40
N MET A 514 8.24 13.26 4.42
CA MET A 514 8.19 12.87 3.00
C MET A 514 9.07 13.80 2.18
N GLU A 515 10.03 13.23 1.44
CA GLU A 515 10.74 13.95 0.40
C GLU A 515 9.83 14.08 -0.81
N LEU A 516 9.60 15.31 -1.26
CA LEU A 516 8.95 15.56 -2.53
C LEU A 516 10.00 15.36 -3.64
N PRO A 517 9.94 14.26 -4.43
CA PRO A 517 10.91 14.02 -5.50
C PRO A 517 10.80 15.14 -6.55
N ALA A 518 11.84 15.49 -7.30
CA ALA A 518 11.67 16.47 -8.38
C ALA A 518 10.66 15.97 -9.44
N TYR A 519 9.89 16.88 -10.05
CA TYR A 519 9.09 16.51 -11.22
C TYR A 519 10.02 16.05 -12.34
N HIS A 520 9.75 14.86 -12.87
CA HIS A 520 10.43 14.36 -14.05
C HIS A 520 9.42 13.74 -14.99
N MET A 521 9.73 13.74 -16.29
CA MET A 521 8.94 12.97 -17.23
C MET A 521 9.27 11.49 -17.06
N PRO A 522 8.27 10.60 -16.96
CA PRO A 522 8.53 9.18 -16.85
C PRO A 522 9.12 8.64 -18.16
N SER A 523 10.06 7.71 -18.06
CA SER A 523 10.59 7.05 -19.26
C SER A 523 9.51 6.14 -19.86
N LEU A 524 9.28 6.21 -21.17
CA LEU A 524 8.23 5.43 -21.84
C LEU A 524 8.33 3.93 -21.56
N ARG A 525 9.56 3.40 -21.47
CA ARG A 525 9.81 1.99 -21.18
C ARG A 525 9.42 1.62 -19.75
N SER A 526 9.80 2.42 -18.76
CA SER A 526 9.44 2.17 -17.35
C SER A 526 7.94 2.28 -17.16
N TRP A 527 7.34 3.33 -17.71
CA TRP A 527 5.90 3.56 -17.65
C TRP A 527 5.11 2.39 -18.28
N ALA A 528 5.48 1.95 -19.49
CA ALA A 528 4.83 0.81 -20.13
C ALA A 528 5.00 -0.49 -19.34
N LEU A 529 6.17 -0.72 -18.72
CA LEU A 529 6.42 -1.86 -17.85
C LEU A 529 5.51 -1.83 -16.61
N HIS A 530 5.41 -0.67 -15.93
CA HIS A 530 4.55 -0.50 -14.75
C HIS A 530 3.08 -0.72 -15.08
N VAL A 531 2.62 -0.21 -16.24
CA VAL A 531 1.27 -0.46 -16.75
C VAL A 531 1.05 -1.95 -17.00
N TRP A 532 2.00 -2.62 -17.68
CA TRP A 532 1.91 -4.05 -17.95
C TRP A 532 1.92 -4.91 -16.68
N GLU A 533 2.72 -4.55 -15.68
CA GLU A 533 2.74 -5.26 -14.38
C GLU A 533 1.38 -5.17 -13.67
N ARG A 534 0.76 -3.98 -13.66
CA ARG A 534 -0.57 -3.78 -13.04
C ARG A 534 -1.67 -4.50 -13.79
N VAL A 535 -1.70 -4.35 -15.12
CA VAL A 535 -2.69 -5.02 -15.99
C VAL A 535 -2.49 -6.54 -15.94
N GLY A 536 -1.27 -7.03 -16.02
CA GLY A 536 -0.95 -8.46 -15.94
C GLY A 536 -1.29 -9.06 -14.58
N ALA A 537 -1.07 -8.33 -13.47
CA ALA A 537 -1.49 -8.76 -12.14
C ALA A 537 -3.02 -8.83 -12.03
N TYR A 538 -3.73 -7.85 -12.60
CA TYR A 538 -5.20 -7.89 -12.72
C TYR A 538 -5.65 -9.12 -13.51
N ILE A 539 -5.12 -9.33 -14.72
CA ILE A 539 -5.49 -10.47 -15.58
C ILE A 539 -5.26 -11.80 -14.88
N LYS A 540 -4.06 -12.06 -14.34
CA LYS A 540 -3.73 -13.37 -13.72
C LYS A 540 -4.63 -13.69 -12.52
N LYS A 541 -4.86 -12.71 -11.66
CA LYS A 541 -5.67 -12.90 -10.43
C LYS A 541 -7.17 -12.93 -10.72
N ALA A 542 -7.65 -12.01 -11.56
CA ALA A 542 -9.05 -11.96 -11.96
C ALA A 542 -9.41 -13.22 -12.74
N PHE A 543 -8.61 -13.63 -13.74
CA PHE A 543 -8.92 -14.80 -14.54
C PHE A 543 -9.02 -16.09 -13.72
N THR A 544 -8.03 -16.40 -12.88
CA THR A 544 -8.01 -17.66 -12.11
C THR A 544 -9.16 -17.77 -11.11
N ILE A 545 -9.43 -16.69 -10.38
CA ILE A 545 -10.49 -16.66 -9.37
C ILE A 545 -11.86 -16.60 -10.04
N ILE A 546 -12.02 -15.75 -11.05
CA ILE A 546 -13.31 -15.56 -11.71
C ILE A 546 -13.71 -16.80 -12.50
N PHE A 547 -12.79 -17.39 -13.27
CA PHE A 547 -13.02 -18.66 -13.96
C PHE A 547 -13.52 -19.76 -13.03
N ALA A 548 -12.89 -19.95 -11.87
CA ALA A 548 -13.33 -20.95 -10.90
C ALA A 548 -14.73 -20.61 -10.34
N SER A 549 -14.97 -19.34 -10.03
CA SER A 549 -16.25 -18.90 -9.47
C SER A 549 -17.40 -18.91 -10.46
N THR A 550 -17.18 -18.64 -11.75
CA THR A 550 -18.26 -18.65 -12.77
C THR A 550 -18.72 -20.07 -13.04
N ILE A 551 -17.82 -21.05 -13.02
CA ILE A 551 -18.17 -22.48 -13.06
C ILE A 551 -19.03 -22.85 -11.84
N VAL A 552 -18.65 -22.39 -10.64
CA VAL A 552 -19.42 -22.67 -9.41
C VAL A 552 -20.78 -21.99 -9.44
N VAL A 553 -20.86 -20.72 -9.83
CA VAL A 553 -22.13 -19.98 -9.92
C VAL A 553 -23.03 -20.61 -10.97
N TRP A 554 -22.51 -20.95 -12.16
CA TRP A 554 -23.25 -21.68 -13.19
C TRP A 554 -23.76 -23.02 -12.69
N PHE A 555 -22.92 -23.80 -11.97
CA PHE A 555 -23.35 -25.06 -11.40
C PHE A 555 -24.48 -24.85 -10.38
N LEU A 556 -24.34 -23.87 -9.50
CA LEU A 556 -25.37 -23.55 -8.51
C LEU A 556 -26.66 -23.03 -9.13
N SER A 557 -26.60 -22.27 -10.23
CA SER A 557 -27.79 -21.74 -10.91
C SER A 557 -28.49 -22.79 -11.78
N SER A 558 -27.74 -23.71 -12.38
CA SER A 558 -28.25 -24.64 -13.39
C SER A 558 -28.59 -26.02 -12.84
N PHE A 559 -28.08 -26.39 -11.66
CA PHE A 559 -28.45 -27.62 -10.96
C PHE A 559 -29.37 -27.35 -9.79
N GLY A 560 -30.28 -28.27 -9.52
CA GLY A 560 -31.24 -28.15 -8.43
C GLY A 560 -32.11 -29.39 -8.25
N MET A 561 -33.12 -29.24 -7.40
CA MET A 561 -34.09 -30.29 -7.09
C MET A 561 -35.45 -29.90 -7.66
N PHE A 562 -35.96 -30.66 -8.62
CA PHE A 562 -37.31 -30.49 -9.17
C PHE A 562 -38.07 -31.82 -9.07
N GLU A 563 -39.30 -31.79 -8.53
CA GLU A 563 -40.16 -32.97 -8.29
C GLU A 563 -39.45 -34.16 -7.58
N GLY A 564 -38.48 -33.89 -6.70
CA GLY A 564 -37.76 -34.91 -5.94
C GLY A 564 -36.56 -35.55 -6.66
N SER A 565 -36.21 -35.08 -7.86
CA SER A 565 -35.01 -35.51 -8.60
C SER A 565 -33.96 -34.40 -8.65
N PHE A 566 -32.68 -34.77 -8.48
CA PHE A 566 -31.53 -33.86 -8.63
C PHE A 566 -30.96 -33.97 -10.04
N GLY A 567 -30.68 -32.83 -10.67
CA GLY A 567 -30.02 -32.82 -11.99
C GLY A 567 -29.95 -31.43 -12.62
N TYR A 568 -29.63 -31.42 -13.92
CA TYR A 568 -29.54 -30.21 -14.73
C TYR A 568 -30.94 -29.71 -15.09
N LEU A 569 -31.36 -28.63 -14.43
CA LEU A 569 -32.73 -28.12 -14.48
C LEU A 569 -33.20 -27.77 -15.91
N PRO A 570 -32.38 -27.15 -16.79
CA PRO A 570 -32.82 -26.81 -18.14
C PRO A 570 -33.16 -28.01 -19.03
N SER A 571 -32.67 -29.21 -18.69
CA SER A 571 -32.98 -30.44 -19.46
C SER A 571 -33.97 -31.37 -18.75
N MET A 572 -34.59 -30.96 -17.64
CA MET A 572 -35.59 -31.79 -16.97
C MET A 572 -36.96 -31.64 -17.64
N GLU A 573 -37.61 -32.76 -17.94
CA GLU A 573 -38.99 -32.76 -18.46
C GLU A 573 -39.95 -32.16 -17.42
N GLY A 574 -40.72 -31.15 -17.83
CA GLY A 574 -41.73 -30.49 -16.99
C GLY A 574 -41.21 -29.32 -16.13
N ALA A 575 -39.90 -29.03 -16.15
CA ALA A 575 -39.36 -27.85 -15.46
C ALA A 575 -39.90 -26.55 -16.11
N PRO A 576 -40.43 -25.59 -15.31
CA PRO A 576 -40.87 -24.30 -15.84
C PRO A 576 -39.68 -23.51 -16.40
N SER A 577 -39.95 -22.57 -17.31
CA SER A 577 -38.94 -21.64 -17.84
C SER A 577 -38.24 -20.81 -16.76
N GLU A 578 -38.90 -20.64 -15.60
CA GLU A 578 -38.38 -20.01 -14.38
C GLU A 578 -37.74 -21.05 -13.44
N PHE A 579 -36.91 -21.95 -13.97
CA PHE A 579 -36.29 -23.03 -13.19
C PHE A 579 -35.33 -22.54 -12.08
N THR A 580 -34.92 -21.27 -12.12
CA THR A 580 -33.98 -20.65 -11.18
C THR A 580 -34.47 -20.69 -9.73
N ASP A 581 -35.77 -20.71 -9.47
CA ASP A 581 -36.35 -20.88 -8.12
C ASP A 581 -36.02 -22.24 -7.48
N TYR A 582 -35.79 -23.27 -8.28
CA TYR A 582 -35.49 -24.64 -7.82
C TYR A 582 -33.98 -24.92 -7.77
N SER A 583 -33.16 -23.92 -8.09
CA SER A 583 -31.71 -24.05 -8.16
C SER A 583 -31.05 -24.24 -6.79
N LEU A 584 -29.86 -24.84 -6.79
CA LEU A 584 -29.01 -24.88 -5.60
C LEU A 584 -28.65 -23.47 -5.12
N LEU A 585 -28.52 -22.51 -6.04
CA LEU A 585 -28.28 -21.10 -5.72
C LEU A 585 -29.43 -20.52 -4.90
N ALA A 586 -30.69 -20.78 -5.29
CA ALA A 586 -31.86 -20.36 -4.50
C ALA A 586 -31.86 -20.99 -3.11
N THR A 587 -31.46 -22.26 -2.99
CA THR A 587 -31.36 -22.96 -1.71
C THR A 587 -30.29 -22.36 -0.80
N VAL A 588 -29.08 -22.12 -1.33
CA VAL A 588 -27.96 -21.54 -0.57
C VAL A 588 -28.25 -20.08 -0.22
N ALA A 589 -28.77 -19.29 -1.15
CA ALA A 589 -29.13 -17.90 -0.90
C ALA A 589 -30.27 -17.79 0.12
N GLY A 590 -31.30 -18.63 0.02
CA GLY A 590 -32.39 -18.70 1.01
C GLY A 590 -31.91 -19.10 2.41
N ALA A 591 -30.88 -19.94 2.52
CA ALA A 591 -30.30 -20.30 3.81
C ALA A 591 -29.56 -19.13 4.50
N VAL A 592 -29.09 -18.14 3.73
CA VAL A 592 -28.37 -16.95 4.24
C VAL A 592 -29.28 -15.72 4.33
N SER A 593 -30.41 -15.70 3.62
CA SER A 593 -31.26 -14.52 3.46
C SER A 593 -31.85 -13.98 4.78
N TRP A 594 -31.99 -14.83 5.81
CA TRP A 594 -32.43 -14.42 7.14
C TRP A 594 -31.54 -13.32 7.76
N MET A 595 -30.25 -13.27 7.41
CA MET A 595 -29.33 -12.21 7.86
C MET A 595 -29.68 -10.85 7.26
N PHE A 596 -30.35 -10.82 6.11
CA PHE A 596 -30.72 -9.61 5.38
C PHE A 596 -32.16 -9.16 5.63
N ALA A 597 -32.98 -9.96 6.33
CA ALA A 597 -34.33 -9.58 6.73
C ALA A 597 -34.40 -8.24 7.48
N PRO A 598 -33.49 -7.93 8.43
CA PRO A 598 -33.51 -6.63 9.11
C PRO A 598 -33.19 -5.44 8.17
N LEU A 599 -32.44 -5.69 7.09
CA LEU A 599 -32.09 -4.69 6.08
C LEU A 599 -33.21 -4.50 5.04
N GLY A 600 -34.21 -5.38 5.03
CA GLY A 600 -35.37 -5.30 4.15
C GLY A 600 -35.20 -6.03 2.81
N PHE A 601 -34.24 -6.96 2.68
CA PHE A 601 -34.04 -7.75 1.46
C PHE A 601 -33.79 -9.24 1.74
N ASP A 602 -34.74 -9.89 2.42
CA ASP A 602 -34.72 -11.34 2.73
C ASP A 602 -35.10 -12.26 1.57
N SER A 603 -35.37 -11.71 0.38
CA SER A 603 -35.59 -12.52 -0.81
C SER A 603 -34.32 -13.28 -1.20
N TRP A 604 -34.51 -14.52 -1.66
CA TRP A 604 -33.39 -15.34 -2.10
C TRP A 604 -32.72 -14.69 -3.32
N GLN A 605 -33.48 -14.01 -4.19
CA GLN A 605 -32.97 -13.29 -5.36
C GLN A 605 -32.01 -12.16 -4.95
N ALA A 606 -32.42 -11.27 -4.02
CA ALA A 606 -31.56 -10.18 -3.56
C ALA A 606 -30.32 -10.69 -2.82
N THR A 607 -30.46 -11.79 -2.07
CA THR A 607 -29.34 -12.45 -1.41
C THR A 607 -28.39 -13.08 -2.43
N ALA A 608 -28.91 -13.77 -3.45
CA ALA A 608 -28.13 -14.36 -4.53
C ALA A 608 -27.35 -13.29 -5.30
N MET A 609 -27.97 -12.16 -5.65
CA MET A 609 -27.29 -11.02 -6.27
C MET A 609 -26.13 -10.49 -5.41
N SER A 610 -26.32 -10.41 -4.10
CA SER A 610 -25.26 -9.95 -3.19
C SER A 610 -24.10 -10.95 -3.10
N VAL A 611 -24.39 -12.25 -3.11
CA VAL A 611 -23.39 -13.34 -3.08
C VAL A 611 -22.60 -13.38 -4.39
N THR A 612 -23.26 -13.30 -5.55
CA THR A 612 -22.57 -13.24 -6.85
C THR A 612 -21.75 -11.95 -6.99
N GLY A 613 -22.18 -10.87 -6.34
CA GLY A 613 -21.41 -9.63 -6.22
C GLY A 613 -20.08 -9.74 -5.45
N LEU A 614 -19.91 -10.75 -4.58
CA LEU A 614 -18.63 -11.01 -3.91
C LEU A 614 -17.61 -11.65 -4.85
N VAL A 615 -18.07 -12.34 -5.89
CA VAL A 615 -17.21 -12.89 -6.94
C VAL A 615 -16.64 -11.74 -7.78
N ALA A 616 -17.54 -10.98 -8.41
CA ALA A 616 -17.24 -9.77 -9.18
C ALA A 616 -18.40 -8.81 -9.01
N LYS A 617 -18.12 -7.52 -8.81
CA LYS A 617 -19.17 -6.55 -8.45
C LYS A 617 -20.08 -6.25 -9.64
N GLU A 618 -19.59 -6.33 -10.86
CA GLU A 618 -20.41 -6.21 -12.07
C GLU A 618 -21.44 -7.36 -12.21
N ASN A 619 -21.16 -8.54 -11.64
CA ASN A 619 -22.05 -9.71 -11.75
C ASN A 619 -23.41 -9.49 -11.07
N VAL A 620 -23.52 -8.53 -10.15
CA VAL A 620 -24.81 -8.17 -9.53
C VAL A 620 -25.83 -7.79 -10.60
N MET A 621 -25.41 -7.03 -11.62
CA MET A 621 -26.29 -6.61 -12.71
C MET A 621 -26.67 -7.81 -13.58
N SER A 622 -25.68 -8.58 -14.06
CA SER A 622 -25.93 -9.77 -14.89
C SER A 622 -26.81 -10.80 -14.17
N THR A 623 -26.61 -10.98 -12.85
CA THR A 623 -27.46 -11.84 -12.02
C THR A 623 -28.87 -11.26 -11.89
N ALA A 624 -29.02 -9.95 -11.72
CA ALA A 624 -30.33 -9.31 -11.68
C ALA A 624 -31.10 -9.48 -13.00
N ALA A 625 -30.45 -9.20 -14.15
CA ALA A 625 -31.02 -9.39 -15.48
C ALA A 625 -31.46 -10.85 -15.73
N SER A 626 -30.61 -11.82 -15.36
CA SER A 626 -30.92 -13.24 -15.49
C SER A 626 -32.07 -13.70 -14.58
N LEU A 627 -32.01 -13.37 -13.29
CA LEU A 627 -33.01 -13.79 -12.29
C LEU A 627 -34.36 -13.10 -12.47
N LEU A 628 -34.39 -11.92 -13.08
CA LEU A 628 -35.62 -11.17 -13.39
C LEU A 628 -36.14 -11.46 -14.81
N HIS A 629 -35.57 -12.46 -15.49
CA HIS A 629 -35.97 -12.90 -16.84
C HIS A 629 -35.88 -11.80 -17.92
N LEU A 630 -34.89 -10.92 -17.78
CA LEU A 630 -34.60 -9.80 -18.66
C LEU A 630 -33.15 -9.87 -19.14
N VAL A 631 -32.78 -10.96 -19.81
CA VAL A 631 -31.39 -11.30 -20.16
C VAL A 631 -30.71 -10.25 -21.06
N ASP A 632 -31.48 -9.55 -21.90
CA ASP A 632 -30.99 -8.47 -22.77
C ASP A 632 -31.06 -7.08 -22.12
N ALA A 633 -31.56 -6.98 -20.89
CA ALA A 633 -31.68 -5.68 -20.21
C ALA A 633 -30.35 -5.23 -19.62
N THR A 634 -30.03 -3.98 -19.90
CA THR A 634 -28.90 -3.21 -19.39
C THR A 634 -29.26 -2.49 -18.10
N GLU A 635 -28.25 -1.96 -17.40
CA GLU A 635 -28.44 -1.18 -16.17
C GLU A 635 -29.25 0.11 -16.35
N THR A 636 -29.50 0.53 -17.59
CA THR A 636 -30.32 1.70 -17.92
C THR A 636 -31.75 1.38 -18.33
N ASP A 637 -32.14 0.11 -18.35
CA ASP A 637 -33.46 -0.29 -18.83
C ASP A 637 -34.54 -0.12 -17.75
N PRO A 638 -35.60 0.69 -18.03
CA PRO A 638 -36.67 0.92 -17.06
C PRO A 638 -37.44 -0.34 -16.63
N SER A 639 -37.51 -1.36 -17.51
CA SER A 639 -38.14 -2.65 -17.20
C SER A 639 -37.38 -3.38 -16.09
N LEU A 640 -36.04 -3.38 -16.17
CA LEU A 640 -35.17 -3.98 -15.16
C LEU A 640 -35.28 -3.24 -13.83
N TRP A 641 -35.35 -1.91 -13.86
CA TRP A 641 -35.53 -1.10 -12.65
C TRP A 641 -36.85 -1.40 -11.94
N ALA A 642 -37.94 -1.49 -12.69
CA ALA A 642 -39.26 -1.79 -12.12
C ALA A 642 -39.30 -3.20 -11.52
N ALA A 643 -38.77 -4.19 -12.24
CA ALA A 643 -38.68 -5.58 -11.76
C ALA A 643 -37.78 -5.69 -10.53
N PHE A 644 -36.64 -4.99 -10.53
CA PHE A 644 -35.73 -4.95 -9.39
C PHE A 644 -36.36 -4.26 -8.18
N ALA A 645 -37.00 -3.11 -8.36
CA ALA A 645 -37.70 -2.39 -7.28
C ALA A 645 -38.80 -3.24 -6.64
N ALA A 646 -39.49 -4.07 -7.43
CA ALA A 646 -40.54 -4.97 -6.95
C ALA A 646 -40.02 -6.08 -6.00
N LEU A 647 -38.72 -6.38 -6.00
CA LEU A 647 -38.11 -7.32 -5.06
C LEU A 647 -38.02 -6.77 -3.63
N PHE A 648 -38.17 -5.46 -3.45
CA PHE A 648 -37.94 -4.78 -2.18
C PHE A 648 -39.23 -4.15 -1.64
N PRO A 649 -39.46 -4.21 -0.32
CA PRO A 649 -40.68 -3.68 0.30
C PRO A 649 -40.71 -2.16 0.39
N SER A 650 -39.55 -1.48 0.28
CA SER A 650 -39.47 -0.02 0.39
C SER A 650 -38.23 0.55 -0.30
N ALA A 651 -38.25 1.86 -0.58
CA ALA A 651 -37.06 2.57 -1.06
C ALA A 651 -35.89 2.52 -0.06
N GLY A 652 -36.17 2.46 1.25
CA GLY A 652 -35.15 2.27 2.28
C GLY A 652 -34.42 0.93 2.14
N ALA A 653 -35.12 -0.13 1.75
CA ALA A 653 -34.53 -1.46 1.52
C ALA A 653 -33.68 -1.50 0.25
N ILE A 654 -34.11 -0.84 -0.83
CA ILE A 654 -33.31 -0.68 -2.05
C ILE A 654 -32.01 0.08 -1.75
N ALA A 655 -32.09 1.19 -1.01
CA ALA A 655 -30.92 1.96 -0.60
C ALA A 655 -29.99 1.15 0.34
N ALA A 656 -30.56 0.34 1.23
CA ALA A 656 -29.79 -0.55 2.10
C ALA A 656 -29.06 -1.65 1.32
N PHE A 657 -29.70 -2.23 0.29
CA PHE A 657 -29.06 -3.17 -0.62
C PHE A 657 -27.86 -2.53 -1.34
N GLY A 658 -28.03 -1.30 -1.85
CA GLY A 658 -26.95 -0.54 -2.48
C GLY A 658 -25.81 -0.26 -1.52
N ALA A 659 -26.10 0.30 -0.33
CA ALA A 659 -25.10 0.59 0.68
C ALA A 659 -24.35 -0.67 1.16
N PHE A 660 -25.06 -1.79 1.35
CA PHE A 660 -24.44 -3.06 1.71
C PHE A 660 -23.49 -3.53 0.62
N ASN A 661 -23.92 -3.62 -0.64
CA ASN A 661 -23.08 -4.12 -1.73
C ASN A 661 -21.87 -3.22 -2.05
N LEU A 662 -21.96 -1.93 -1.72
CA LEU A 662 -20.89 -0.96 -1.86
C LEU A 662 -19.85 -1.02 -0.73
N LEU A 663 -20.28 -1.23 0.51
CA LEU A 663 -19.40 -1.20 1.68
C LEU A 663 -18.96 -2.59 2.17
N CYS A 664 -19.65 -3.66 1.75
CA CYS A 664 -19.30 -5.01 2.17
C CYS A 664 -17.97 -5.46 1.55
N ALA A 665 -17.56 -6.69 1.88
CA ALA A 665 -16.33 -7.27 1.38
C ALA A 665 -16.17 -7.07 -0.14
N PRO A 666 -14.95 -6.75 -0.60
CA PRO A 666 -14.69 -6.46 -2.01
C PRO A 666 -14.74 -7.75 -2.83
N CYS A 667 -14.48 -7.67 -4.13
CA CYS A 667 -14.44 -8.88 -4.97
C CYS A 667 -13.36 -9.89 -4.49
N PHE A 668 -13.51 -11.18 -4.81
CA PHE A 668 -12.56 -12.21 -4.42
C PHE A 668 -11.11 -11.92 -4.82
N ALA A 669 -10.88 -11.26 -5.96
CA ALA A 669 -9.55 -10.80 -6.37
C ALA A 669 -8.92 -9.79 -5.38
N ALA A 670 -9.74 -8.87 -4.86
CA ALA A 670 -9.32 -7.91 -3.83
C ALA A 670 -9.15 -8.61 -2.48
N MET A 671 -10.04 -9.52 -2.07
CA MET A 671 -9.89 -10.32 -0.85
C MET A 671 -8.58 -11.14 -0.85
N GLY A 672 -8.24 -11.74 -2.00
CA GLY A 672 -6.97 -12.45 -2.17
C GLY A 672 -5.75 -11.53 -2.03
N THR A 673 -5.89 -10.26 -2.41
CA THR A 673 -4.83 -9.25 -2.27
C THR A 673 -4.76 -8.70 -0.84
N ILE A 674 -5.88 -8.53 -0.15
CA ILE A 674 -5.93 -8.27 1.30
C ILE A 674 -5.18 -9.38 2.05
N ARG A 675 -5.45 -10.65 1.72
CA ARG A 675 -4.74 -11.78 2.33
C ARG A 675 -3.22 -11.71 2.13
N ALA A 676 -2.79 -11.35 0.92
CA ALA A 676 -1.38 -11.20 0.61
C ALA A 676 -0.71 -10.04 1.38
N GLN A 677 -1.40 -8.91 1.57
CA GLN A 677 -0.87 -7.76 2.33
C GLN A 677 -0.89 -7.95 3.85
N MET A 678 -1.88 -8.68 4.35
CA MET A 678 -2.04 -8.94 5.78
C MET A 678 -1.11 -10.07 6.26
N ASN A 679 -0.60 -10.90 5.35
CA ASN A 679 0.26 -12.06 5.60
C ASN A 679 -0.23 -12.99 6.74
N SER A 680 -1.54 -13.01 6.99
CA SER A 680 -2.16 -13.75 8.09
C SER A 680 -3.65 -13.98 7.81
N GLY A 681 -4.08 -15.25 7.90
CA GLY A 681 -5.48 -15.63 7.72
C GLY A 681 -6.39 -15.03 8.80
N LYS A 682 -5.90 -14.90 10.03
CA LYS A 682 -6.64 -14.28 11.14
C LYS A 682 -6.93 -12.81 10.88
N TRP A 683 -5.92 -12.06 10.43
CA TRP A 683 -6.09 -10.65 10.08
C TRP A 683 -6.99 -10.44 8.87
N THR A 684 -6.91 -11.33 7.88
CA THR A 684 -7.81 -11.33 6.72
C THR A 684 -9.26 -11.53 7.16
N ALA A 685 -9.52 -12.51 8.04
CA ALA A 685 -10.87 -12.75 8.55
C ALA A 685 -11.41 -11.56 9.37
N ILE A 686 -10.56 -10.91 10.18
CA ILE A 686 -10.92 -9.69 10.92
C ILE A 686 -11.30 -8.56 9.95
N ALA A 687 -10.52 -8.36 8.89
CA ALA A 687 -10.80 -7.34 7.87
C ALA A 687 -12.16 -7.57 7.21
N LEU A 688 -12.39 -8.77 6.69
CA LEU A 688 -13.65 -9.11 5.98
C LEU A 688 -14.86 -9.08 6.92
N ALA A 689 -14.70 -9.56 8.17
CA ALA A 689 -15.76 -9.49 9.17
C ALA A 689 -16.10 -8.04 9.54
N TYR A 690 -15.09 -7.17 9.64
CA TYR A 690 -15.29 -5.74 9.88
C TYR A 690 -16.01 -5.07 8.71
N GLU A 691 -15.55 -5.27 7.46
CA GLU A 691 -16.17 -4.71 6.26
C GLU A 691 -17.65 -5.13 6.15
N CYS A 692 -17.94 -6.43 6.25
CA CYS A 692 -19.32 -6.95 6.20
C CYS A 692 -20.17 -6.50 7.38
N GLY A 693 -19.63 -6.48 8.60
CA GLY A 693 -20.35 -6.04 9.79
C GLY A 693 -20.67 -4.56 9.76
N PHE A 694 -19.73 -3.72 9.30
CA PHE A 694 -19.93 -2.29 9.11
C PHE A 694 -20.97 -2.02 8.03
N ALA A 695 -20.86 -2.68 6.87
CA ALA A 695 -21.83 -2.57 5.78
C ALA A 695 -23.25 -2.99 6.22
N TRP A 696 -23.35 -4.06 7.01
CA TRP A 696 -24.61 -4.54 7.56
C TRP A 696 -25.24 -3.53 8.52
N ALA A 697 -24.45 -2.94 9.42
CA ALA A 697 -24.92 -1.91 10.35
C ALA A 697 -25.40 -0.64 9.61
N VAL A 698 -24.66 -0.20 8.58
CA VAL A 698 -25.05 0.96 7.75
C VAL A 698 -26.34 0.66 6.98
N GLY A 699 -26.45 -0.51 6.35
CA GLY A 699 -27.67 -0.94 5.66
C GLY A 699 -28.88 -1.00 6.59
N LEU A 700 -28.70 -1.54 7.80
CA LEU A 700 -29.74 -1.59 8.83
C LEU A 700 -30.21 -0.18 9.20
N MET A 701 -29.28 0.75 9.44
CA MET A 701 -29.59 2.14 9.76
C MET A 701 -30.38 2.83 8.64
N ILE A 702 -29.98 2.64 7.38
CA ILE A 702 -30.66 3.25 6.22
C ILE A 702 -32.11 2.78 6.14
N ASN A 703 -32.36 1.47 6.14
CA ASN A 703 -33.72 0.95 6.01
C ASN A 703 -34.59 1.27 7.23
N GLN A 704 -34.07 1.05 8.45
CA GLN A 704 -34.88 1.21 9.66
C GLN A 704 -35.19 2.67 10.00
N PHE A 705 -34.29 3.62 9.71
CA PHE A 705 -34.60 5.05 9.86
C PHE A 705 -35.57 5.55 8.80
N TYR A 706 -35.49 5.00 7.57
CA TYR A 706 -36.49 5.27 6.54
C TYR A 706 -37.88 4.80 6.98
N LEU A 707 -38.01 3.55 7.45
CA LEU A 707 -39.27 3.01 7.98
C LEU A 707 -39.79 3.80 9.18
N ALA A 708 -38.91 4.18 10.11
CA ALA A 708 -39.27 5.02 11.25
C ALA A 708 -39.80 6.39 10.83
N ALA A 709 -39.20 7.01 9.80
CA ALA A 709 -39.69 8.27 9.23
C ALA A 709 -41.07 8.14 8.58
N GLN A 710 -41.43 6.95 8.11
CA GLN A 710 -42.76 6.60 7.62
C GLN A 710 -43.73 6.15 8.73
N GLY A 711 -43.33 6.19 10.00
CA GLY A 711 -44.16 5.83 11.14
C GLY A 711 -44.15 4.34 11.50
N VAL A 712 -43.32 3.51 10.85
CA VAL A 712 -43.18 2.08 11.13
C VAL A 712 -42.01 1.86 12.08
N PHE A 713 -42.30 1.48 13.33
CA PHE A 713 -41.29 1.17 14.35
C PHE A 713 -41.21 -0.34 14.60
N SER A 714 -40.00 -0.88 14.59
CA SER A 714 -39.71 -2.28 14.88
C SER A 714 -38.62 -2.43 15.94
N VAL A 715 -38.42 -3.65 16.46
CA VAL A 715 -37.28 -3.96 17.34
C VAL A 715 -35.95 -3.62 16.64
N TRP A 716 -35.88 -3.82 15.32
CA TRP A 716 -34.70 -3.49 14.52
C TRP A 716 -34.44 -1.99 14.43
N THR A 717 -35.46 -1.13 14.59
CA THR A 717 -35.28 0.32 14.73
C THR A 717 -34.52 0.67 16.02
N ILE A 718 -34.79 -0.03 17.12
CA ILE A 718 -34.06 0.15 18.39
C ILE A 718 -32.61 -0.30 18.21
N VAL A 719 -32.39 -1.45 17.56
CA VAL A 719 -31.04 -1.96 17.25
C VAL A 719 -30.27 -0.99 16.35
N ALA A 720 -30.92 -0.44 15.31
CA ALA A 720 -30.34 0.57 14.43
C ALA A 720 -29.96 1.85 15.19
N ALA A 721 -30.83 2.31 16.10
CA ALA A 721 -30.53 3.45 16.97
C ALA A 721 -29.35 3.15 17.92
N ALA A 722 -29.27 1.94 18.47
CA ALA A 722 -28.15 1.52 19.31
C ALA A 722 -26.82 1.52 18.54
N PHE A 723 -26.80 1.03 17.30
CA PHE A 723 -25.62 1.13 16.42
C PHE A 723 -25.25 2.58 16.13
N ALA A 724 -26.22 3.43 15.79
CA ALA A 724 -25.96 4.86 15.55
C ALA A 724 -25.38 5.55 16.79
N ILE A 725 -25.95 5.31 17.97
CA ILE A 725 -25.43 5.82 19.25
C ILE A 725 -24.01 5.30 19.51
N THR A 726 -23.75 4.03 19.23
CA THR A 726 -22.42 3.41 19.41
C THR A 726 -21.39 4.04 18.48
N ILE A 727 -21.74 4.26 17.21
CA ILE A 727 -20.88 4.94 16.23
C ILE A 727 -20.60 6.36 16.70
N VAL A 728 -21.62 7.14 17.07
CA VAL A 728 -21.46 8.52 17.57
C VAL A 728 -20.62 8.55 18.85
N PHE A 729 -20.87 7.65 19.79
CA PHE A 729 -20.08 7.52 21.02
C PHE A 729 -18.61 7.24 20.69
N GLN A 730 -18.34 6.30 19.78
CA GLN A 730 -16.98 6.00 19.36
C GLN A 730 -16.34 7.17 18.61
N LEU A 731 -17.09 7.96 17.84
CA LEU A 731 -16.56 9.16 17.17
C LEU A 731 -16.21 10.27 18.17
N LEU A 732 -16.98 10.45 19.25
CA LEU A 732 -16.78 11.51 20.24
C LEU A 732 -15.84 11.14 21.39
N ARG A 733 -15.62 9.85 21.66
CA ARG A 733 -14.75 9.38 22.75
C ARG A 733 -13.29 9.86 22.56
N PRO A 734 -12.59 10.38 23.58
CA PRO A 734 -11.18 10.75 23.47
C PRO A 734 -10.29 9.53 23.20
N MET A 735 -9.07 9.74 22.71
CA MET A 735 -8.12 8.65 22.52
C MET A 735 -7.86 7.91 23.85
N PRO A 736 -7.82 6.57 23.85
CA PRO A 736 -7.56 5.80 25.07
C PRO A 736 -6.20 6.13 25.67
N SER A 737 -6.05 6.06 27.01
CA SER A 737 -4.76 6.30 27.68
C SER A 737 -3.66 5.35 27.18
N TYR A 738 -4.00 4.08 26.92
CA TYR A 738 -3.07 3.09 26.38
C TYR A 738 -2.59 3.39 24.96
N ALA A 739 -3.21 4.32 24.23
CA ALA A 739 -2.70 4.77 22.92
C ALA A 739 -1.37 5.54 23.06
N TRP A 740 -1.02 5.96 24.28
CA TRP A 740 0.18 6.71 24.61
C TRP A 740 1.24 5.85 25.31
N ASP A 741 0.89 4.62 25.66
CA ASP A 741 1.67 3.70 26.50
C ASP A 741 2.35 2.56 25.69
N ASP A 742 2.36 2.60 24.35
CA ASP A 742 2.77 1.47 23.49
C ASP A 742 4.24 1.01 23.69
N GLU A 743 5.11 1.78 24.35
CA GLU A 743 6.43 1.29 24.81
C GLU A 743 6.33 0.36 26.04
N ALA A 744 5.28 0.50 26.86
CA ALA A 744 5.05 -0.30 28.06
C ALA A 744 4.39 -1.67 27.75
N ALA A 745 3.75 -1.82 26.59
CA ALA A 745 3.03 -3.06 26.24
C ALA A 745 3.93 -4.10 25.55
N ASP A 746 4.89 -3.67 24.72
CA ASP A 746 5.88 -4.57 24.13
C ASP A 746 6.91 -5.05 25.18
N SER A 747 7.13 -4.28 26.26
CA SER A 747 7.90 -4.72 27.43
C SER A 747 7.12 -5.71 28.33
N ALA A 748 5.79 -5.72 28.29
CA ALA A 748 4.94 -6.61 29.09
C ALA A 748 4.59 -7.94 28.41
N ALA A 749 4.89 -8.10 27.12
CA ALA A 749 4.67 -9.35 26.36
C ALA A 749 5.84 -10.34 26.43
N GLN A 750 6.86 -10.07 27.25
CA GLN A 750 7.85 -11.08 27.63
C GLN A 750 7.22 -12.03 28.65
N PRO A 751 7.27 -13.36 28.44
CA PRO A 751 6.81 -14.30 29.46
C PRO A 751 7.66 -14.06 30.70
N ALA A 752 7.01 -13.78 31.82
CA ALA A 752 7.64 -13.77 33.13
C ALA A 752 8.32 -15.13 33.34
N MET A 753 9.63 -15.21 33.05
CA MET A 753 10.48 -16.28 33.57
C MET A 753 10.68 -15.99 35.06
N GLY A 754 9.72 -16.46 35.84
CA GLY A 754 9.76 -16.48 37.29
C GLY A 754 9.54 -17.91 37.80
N SER A 755 10.63 -18.68 37.83
CA SER A 755 11.02 -19.60 38.91
C SER A 755 12.41 -20.15 38.63
#